data_AF-A0AAW1EZW8-F1
#
_entry.id   AF-A0AAW1EZW8-F1
#
_cell.length_a   1.000
_cell.length_b   1.000
_cell.length_c   1.000
_cell.angle_alpha   90.00
_cell.angle_beta   90.00
_cell.angle_gamma   90.00
#
_symmetry.space_group_name_H-M   'P 1'
#
loop_
_entity.id
_entity.type
_entity.pdbx_description
1 polymer ?
#
loop_
_entity_poly.entity_id
_entity_poly.type
_entity_poly.pdbx_seq_one_letter_code
_entity_poly.pdbx_strand_id
1 'polypeptide(L)'
;MLRQAEPTSSTLQLVANDMTGIMENLDSREKLDSRELDLEDGEYDATDAHSSERLPFTAIYHVMGFKEAEADVFLSSPITAKILEVERFTAAQDRFNVTTQRSVNKSLPAVFKIEMKHGEFTWLVKRKEKHFMDLHRELRTYKTFMRLPLPTRSHTVKRQSAARSEGRQIPNLPRGGRDELERDGQVSSRRKQLEDYLNNLLKTPMYRNYHATMEFIDISQLSFIHDLGPKGQEGMVLKRSGGHRIPGLNCCGRSRMCYRWSKRWLVVKDSFLLYMKPDSGAISFVMLFDKEFSIKMDSRDTETKHGVRIDSLSRSLVLKCTSYRHARWWGQSIEGFVQKHGSAFLKDHRFGSFAREEVNIPAKWYVNGHQYMEDVADALEEAKEEIFITDWWLSPEIFLKRPVVEGNRWRLDSILKRKAQQGVRIFVMLYKEVELALGINSEYSKRTLLTLHPNIKVMRHPDHVSSAVYLWAHHEKIIVIDQSVAFVGGIDLAYGRWDDREHRLTDIGSVTLSHLEQAEAASSNMAAPASGGGAQSNGRGIFTVTDSADQPRLKGQGRPKRSRFSIRRHLQKHGLTSADSDSELEEEESWSVSITNQHTLIPGRPAELRTAALIGQSRAGSGSVRSQHSGVGELLGNTRFWHGKDYCNFVYKDWIQLEKPFDDFIDRHTTPRMPWHDISSVVHGKAARDVARHFIQRWNFTKLVKPKYRSLSYPYLLPKSHTTAGEQRYQVPNCIQTKVQILRSACDWSAGIKYHEESIHNAYVHVIQNSQHFVYIENQFFISCADNKHVFNKIGDAIAERIIRAYKEGKKYRVYVVTPLLPGFEGDINTGGGSAIQAVMHFNYRTMNRGEHSIMSQLKREMGDQWMNYISIAGLRTHAELEGKLVTELIYVHSKMLIADDNTVIIGSANINDRSMLGKRDSEVAVIVEDSETVTAVMDGQEYQAGKYALQLRLECFKMILGANTDPSIDVSDPVSDQFYKEVWMTTCARNATIYQKVFRSLPSSDVRSILELEGYLAKPGLDKEDPARAHEELKKIRGFLVQFPLQFLCEQNLLPPMGCKEAMVPMEVWT
;
A
#
# COMPACT_ATOMS: atom_id res chain seq x y z
N MET A 1 -34.67 75.16 -29.54
CA MET A 1 -36.15 75.16 -29.37
C MET A 1 -36.60 73.71 -29.58
N LEU A 2 -36.89 72.96 -28.50
CA LEU A 2 -38.22 72.73 -27.88
C LEU A 2 -39.11 71.88 -28.81
N ARG A 3 -39.78 70.75 -28.44
CA ARG A 3 -40.23 70.10 -27.19
C ARG A 3 -40.58 68.61 -27.53
N GLN A 4 -40.21 67.62 -26.70
CA GLN A 4 -41.02 66.85 -25.72
C GLN A 4 -42.18 65.97 -26.25
N ALA A 5 -42.07 64.66 -26.00
CA ALA A 5 -43.18 63.71 -25.80
C ALA A 5 -42.80 62.70 -24.69
N GLU A 6 -43.75 62.44 -23.78
CA GLU A 6 -43.61 61.60 -22.57
C GLU A 6 -43.59 60.08 -22.86
N PRO A 7 -43.01 59.23 -21.97
CA PRO A 7 -43.13 57.78 -22.07
C PRO A 7 -44.27 57.21 -21.19
N THR A 8 -45.12 56.41 -21.81
CA THR A 8 -46.16 55.59 -21.17
C THR A 8 -45.59 54.37 -20.43
N SER A 9 -46.16 54.08 -19.26
CA SER A 9 -45.83 52.96 -18.37
C SER A 9 -45.97 51.58 -19.03
N SER A 10 -45.09 50.63 -18.69
CA SER A 10 -45.07 49.28 -19.26
C SER A 10 -45.92 48.27 -18.48
N THR A 11 -46.53 47.36 -19.23
CA THR A 11 -47.49 46.30 -18.88
C THR A 11 -47.08 45.36 -17.73
N LEU A 12 -45.84 45.44 -17.23
CA LEU A 12 -45.33 44.63 -16.11
C LEU A 12 -45.85 45.06 -14.73
N GLN A 13 -46.26 46.33 -14.55
CA GLN A 13 -46.83 46.79 -13.29
C GLN A 13 -48.30 46.39 -13.08
N LEU A 14 -49.05 46.15 -14.17
CA LEU A 14 -50.45 45.70 -14.12
C LEU A 14 -50.56 44.22 -13.71
N VAL A 15 -49.66 43.36 -14.17
CA VAL A 15 -49.65 41.92 -13.82
C VAL A 15 -49.20 41.69 -12.37
N ALA A 16 -48.34 42.55 -11.83
CA ALA A 16 -47.86 42.43 -10.45
C ALA A 16 -48.94 42.78 -9.41
N ASN A 17 -49.86 43.69 -9.72
CA ASN A 17 -50.93 44.08 -8.82
C ASN A 17 -52.09 43.06 -8.80
N ASP A 18 -52.39 42.43 -9.93
CA ASP A 18 -53.46 41.42 -10.06
C ASP A 18 -53.18 40.12 -9.29
N MET A 19 -51.91 39.71 -9.16
CA MET A 19 -51.57 38.50 -8.38
C MET A 19 -51.67 38.68 -6.85
N THR A 20 -51.50 39.91 -6.35
CA THR A 20 -51.66 40.22 -4.92
C THR A 20 -53.12 40.11 -4.47
N GLY A 21 -54.07 40.51 -5.31
CA GLY A 21 -55.51 40.46 -5.00
C GLY A 21 -56.13 39.06 -5.00
N ILE A 22 -55.48 38.08 -5.65
CA ILE A 22 -55.92 36.68 -5.66
C ILE A 22 -55.41 35.93 -4.41
N MET A 23 -54.24 36.29 -3.89
CA MET A 23 -53.67 35.66 -2.68
C MET A 23 -54.40 36.05 -1.39
N GLU A 24 -54.97 37.27 -1.30
CA GLU A 24 -55.73 37.70 -0.11
C GLU A 24 -57.14 37.10 -0.02
N ASN A 25 -57.70 36.60 -1.13
CA ASN A 25 -59.05 35.99 -1.17
C ASN A 25 -59.08 34.47 -0.91
N LEU A 26 -57.91 33.81 -0.81
CA LEU A 26 -57.83 32.37 -0.49
C LEU A 26 -57.64 32.10 1.01
N ASP A 27 -57.17 33.08 1.80
CA ASP A 27 -56.93 32.94 3.24
C ASP A 27 -58.19 33.11 4.13
N SER A 28 -59.35 33.42 3.53
CA SER A 28 -60.60 33.67 4.26
C SER A 28 -61.65 32.55 4.17
N ARG A 29 -61.31 31.39 3.58
CA ARG A 29 -62.30 30.32 3.28
C ARG A 29 -62.04 28.93 3.86
N GLU A 30 -61.08 28.75 4.77
CA GLU A 30 -60.89 27.51 5.53
C GLU A 30 -60.99 27.75 7.04
N LYS A 31 -62.22 27.98 7.51
CA LYS A 31 -62.63 27.80 8.91
C LYS A 31 -64.03 27.20 8.92
N LEU A 32 -64.08 25.86 8.99
CA LEU A 32 -65.22 24.94 9.16
C LEU A 32 -64.76 23.68 8.40
N ASP A 33 -64.25 22.64 9.04
CA ASP A 33 -65.07 21.65 9.73
C ASP A 33 -64.15 20.74 10.56
N SER A 34 -64.55 20.43 11.78
CA SER A 34 -63.81 19.61 12.73
C SER A 34 -64.70 18.45 13.17
N ARG A 35 -64.48 17.25 12.63
CA ARG A 35 -65.01 16.00 13.19
C ARG A 35 -64.06 14.83 13.01
N GLU A 36 -64.00 14.05 14.08
CA GLU A 36 -63.19 12.88 14.39
C GLU A 36 -63.26 11.78 13.34
N LEU A 37 -62.22 10.94 13.30
CA LEU A 37 -62.30 9.48 13.09
C LEU A 37 -60.94 8.85 13.43
N ASP A 38 -60.92 8.08 14.52
CA ASP A 38 -59.87 7.15 14.95
C ASP A 38 -59.71 6.01 13.94
N LEU A 39 -58.47 5.66 13.57
CA LEU A 39 -58.09 4.32 13.10
C LEU A 39 -56.58 4.05 13.30
N GLU A 40 -56.33 3.16 14.27
CA GLU A 40 -55.33 2.09 14.43
C GLU A 40 -53.85 2.27 13.99
N ASP A 41 -53.00 1.98 14.99
CA ASP A 41 -51.55 1.84 14.96
C ASP A 41 -51.06 0.71 14.04
N GLY A 42 -50.03 1.02 13.26
CA GLY A 42 -49.15 0.04 12.63
C GLY A 42 -47.70 0.35 13.01
N GLU A 43 -47.18 -0.37 14.00
CA GLU A 43 -45.78 -0.36 14.40
C GLU A 43 -44.88 -0.74 13.22
N TYR A 44 -44.07 0.21 12.73
CA TYR A 44 -42.87 -0.10 11.97
C TYR A 44 -41.70 -0.16 12.93
N ASP A 45 -41.16 -1.37 13.04
CA ASP A 45 -40.04 -1.79 13.86
C ASP A 45 -38.80 -0.90 13.62
N ALA A 46 -38.50 -0.04 14.59
CA ALA A 46 -37.37 0.87 14.59
C ALA A 46 -36.26 0.33 15.52
N THR A 47 -35.82 -0.90 15.31
CA THR A 47 -34.65 -1.46 16.00
C THR A 47 -33.43 -1.40 15.09
N ASP A 48 -32.73 -0.25 15.11
CA ASP A 48 -31.24 -0.14 15.00
C ASP A 48 -30.74 1.32 14.92
N ALA A 49 -31.44 2.28 15.54
CA ALA A 49 -30.91 3.64 15.72
C ALA A 49 -29.99 3.72 16.96
N HIS A 50 -28.86 3.01 16.94
CA HIS A 50 -27.74 3.41 17.79
C HIS A 50 -27.17 4.73 17.27
N SER A 51 -27.61 5.83 17.88
CA SER A 51 -27.13 7.19 17.66
C SER A 51 -25.60 7.28 17.84
N SER A 52 -24.83 7.19 16.77
CA SER A 52 -23.38 7.39 16.87
C SER A 52 -23.07 8.88 17.03
N GLU A 53 -22.34 9.25 18.08
CA GLU A 53 -21.84 10.62 18.30
C GLU A 53 -20.80 11.05 17.24
N ARG A 54 -20.36 10.13 16.37
CA ARG A 54 -19.32 10.32 15.35
C ARG A 54 -19.77 9.80 13.99
N LEU A 55 -19.37 10.50 12.93
CA LEU A 55 -19.48 10.01 11.55
C LEU A 55 -18.32 9.05 11.24
N PRO A 56 -18.58 7.88 10.63
CA PRO A 56 -17.53 6.93 10.28
C PRO A 56 -16.65 7.46 9.15
N PHE A 57 -15.39 7.02 9.08
CA PHE A 57 -14.49 7.40 8.00
C PHE A 57 -15.02 6.97 6.61
N THR A 58 -15.76 5.87 6.53
CA THR A 58 -16.37 5.37 5.29
C THR A 58 -17.34 6.36 4.63
N ALA A 59 -17.84 7.36 5.38
CA ALA A 59 -18.69 8.43 4.84
C ALA A 59 -18.04 9.22 3.69
N ILE A 60 -16.70 9.24 3.58
CA ILE A 60 -15.99 9.90 2.46
C ILE A 60 -16.35 9.30 1.09
N TYR A 61 -16.89 8.08 1.06
CA TYR A 61 -17.29 7.36 -0.15
C TYR A 61 -18.77 7.50 -0.50
N HIS A 62 -19.57 8.11 0.39
CA HIS A 62 -21.01 8.28 0.25
C HIS A 62 -21.33 9.77 0.22
N VAL A 63 -20.91 10.43 -0.87
CA VAL A 63 -21.11 11.87 -1.06
C VAL A 63 -22.25 12.17 -2.03
N MET A 64 -23.00 13.22 -1.71
CA MET A 64 -24.19 13.67 -2.44
C MET A 64 -24.10 15.13 -2.86
N GLY A 65 -24.95 15.54 -3.80
CA GLY A 65 -25.03 16.93 -4.25
C GLY A 65 -25.35 17.89 -3.11
N PHE A 66 -24.74 19.08 -3.08
CA PHE A 66 -24.86 20.00 -1.93
C PHE A 66 -26.29 20.53 -1.72
N LYS A 67 -27.16 20.39 -2.73
CA LYS A 67 -28.56 20.80 -2.69
C LYS A 67 -29.52 19.65 -2.37
N GLU A 68 -29.03 18.42 -2.26
CA GLU A 68 -29.83 17.25 -1.95
C GLU A 68 -30.17 17.24 -0.46
N ALA A 69 -31.42 16.92 -0.14
CA ALA A 69 -31.95 17.04 1.22
C ALA A 69 -31.59 15.84 2.13
N GLU A 70 -31.09 14.76 1.53
CA GLU A 70 -30.80 13.48 2.18
C GLU A 70 -29.39 13.42 2.79
N ALA A 71 -28.57 14.46 2.58
CA ALA A 71 -27.18 14.48 3.04
C ALA A 71 -27.12 14.50 4.57
N ASP A 72 -26.55 13.44 5.15
CA ASP A 72 -26.23 13.41 6.56
C ASP A 72 -24.92 14.18 6.82
N VAL A 73 -25.06 15.34 7.45
CA VAL A 73 -23.96 16.30 7.62
C VAL A 73 -23.71 16.60 9.09
N PHE A 74 -24.73 16.54 9.94
CA PHE A 74 -24.64 17.01 11.32
C PHE A 74 -24.60 15.83 12.30
N LEU A 75 -23.80 15.97 13.35
CA LEU A 75 -23.79 15.07 14.50
C LEU A 75 -25.09 15.20 15.30
N SER A 76 -25.34 14.22 16.17
CA SER A 76 -26.42 14.27 17.17
C SER A 76 -26.27 15.43 18.16
N SER A 77 -25.04 15.87 18.42
CA SER A 77 -24.72 16.98 19.33
C SER A 77 -25.26 18.34 18.83
N PRO A 78 -25.60 19.29 19.71
CA PRO A 78 -26.06 20.60 19.27
C PRO A 78 -24.95 21.39 18.56
N ILE A 79 -25.31 22.16 17.54
CA ILE A 79 -24.44 23.15 16.90
C ILE A 79 -24.77 24.54 17.47
N THR A 80 -23.74 25.29 17.84
CA THR A 80 -23.86 26.64 18.42
C THR A 80 -22.98 27.64 17.69
N ALA A 81 -23.42 28.89 17.68
CA ALA A 81 -22.71 30.02 17.11
C ALA A 81 -22.49 31.10 18.17
N LYS A 82 -21.28 31.66 18.21
CA LYS A 82 -20.90 32.77 19.09
C LYS A 82 -20.17 33.82 18.27
N ILE A 83 -20.74 35.02 18.13
CA ILE A 83 -20.04 36.12 17.47
C ILE A 83 -18.98 36.62 18.45
N LEU A 84 -17.70 36.64 18.07
CA LEU A 84 -16.57 36.99 18.95
C LEU A 84 -16.22 38.47 18.89
N GLU A 85 -16.09 39.01 17.68
CA GLU A 85 -15.67 40.38 17.42
C GLU A 85 -16.33 40.95 16.15
N VAL A 86 -16.40 42.27 16.07
CA VAL A 86 -16.88 43.01 14.90
C VAL A 86 -15.73 43.86 14.38
N GLU A 87 -15.08 43.39 13.32
CA GLU A 87 -14.00 44.15 12.67
C GLU A 87 -14.62 45.33 11.89
N ARG A 88 -14.37 46.55 12.37
CA ARG A 88 -14.72 47.81 11.70
C ARG A 88 -13.47 48.39 11.07
N PHE A 89 -13.56 48.74 9.79
CA PHE A 89 -12.41 49.32 9.08
C PHE A 89 -12.63 50.81 8.90
N THR A 90 -11.84 51.61 9.61
CA THR A 90 -11.62 53.00 9.26
C THR A 90 -10.73 53.05 8.02
N ALA A 91 -11.04 53.92 7.07
CA ALA A 91 -10.22 54.10 5.87
C ALA A 91 -8.89 54.75 6.24
N ALA A 92 -7.89 53.95 6.65
CA ALA A 92 -6.54 54.44 6.88
C ALA A 92 -5.78 54.53 5.54
N GLN A 93 -5.67 55.76 5.04
CA GLN A 93 -4.75 56.33 4.05
C GLN A 93 -3.89 55.36 3.21
N ASP A 94 -4.26 55.20 1.94
CA ASP A 94 -3.33 54.87 0.86
C ASP A 94 -2.18 55.90 0.87
N ARG A 95 -0.97 55.51 1.31
CA ARG A 95 0.23 56.38 1.29
C ARG A 95 0.89 56.51 -0.10
N PHE A 96 0.26 55.99 -1.16
CA PHE A 96 0.79 56.05 -2.53
C PHE A 96 -0.33 56.36 -3.52
N ASN A 97 -0.84 57.60 -3.51
CA ASN A 97 -1.41 58.30 -4.66
C ASN A 97 -1.90 59.69 -4.23
N VAL A 98 -1.03 60.70 -4.36
CA VAL A 98 -1.43 62.10 -4.29
C VAL A 98 -1.84 62.52 -5.71
N THR A 99 -3.13 62.41 -6.03
CA THR A 99 -3.78 63.27 -7.04
C THR A 99 -5.30 63.18 -6.96
N THR A 100 -5.87 64.33 -6.58
CA THR A 100 -7.20 64.88 -6.92
C THR A 100 -8.49 64.14 -6.53
N GLN A 101 -9.14 64.72 -5.51
CA GLN A 101 -10.58 64.75 -5.17
C GLN A 101 -11.42 63.48 -5.39
N ARG A 102 -11.68 62.75 -4.28
CA ARG A 102 -12.88 61.91 -4.14
C ARG A 102 -13.46 61.96 -2.71
N SER A 103 -14.73 62.35 -2.65
CA SER A 103 -15.75 62.07 -1.62
C SER A 103 -15.31 61.18 -0.45
N VAL A 104 -15.13 61.80 0.71
CA VAL A 104 -14.99 61.16 2.02
C VAL A 104 -16.39 60.76 2.53
N ASN A 105 -16.48 59.61 3.25
CA ASN A 105 -17.67 58.99 3.86
C ASN A 105 -18.32 57.81 3.10
N LYS A 106 -17.62 56.68 3.03
CA LYS A 106 -18.26 55.36 3.08
C LYS A 106 -17.65 54.55 4.22
N SER A 107 -18.40 54.40 5.32
CA SER A 107 -18.06 53.42 6.35
C SER A 107 -17.98 52.03 5.70
N LEU A 108 -16.86 51.34 5.91
CA LEU A 108 -16.72 49.99 5.39
C LEU A 108 -17.66 49.06 6.18
N PRO A 109 -18.41 48.16 5.52
CA PRO A 109 -19.38 47.31 6.19
C PRO A 109 -18.69 46.40 7.22
N ALA A 110 -19.29 46.33 8.42
CA ALA A 110 -18.82 45.53 9.53
C ALA A 110 -18.67 44.05 9.13
N VAL A 111 -17.56 43.44 9.54
CA VAL A 111 -17.30 42.00 9.38
C VAL A 111 -17.41 41.33 10.75
N PHE A 112 -18.35 40.41 10.89
CA PHE A 112 -18.57 39.63 12.08
C PHE A 112 -17.72 38.36 12.03
N LYS A 113 -16.92 38.12 13.07
CA LYS A 113 -16.21 36.85 13.26
C LYS A 113 -17.03 35.97 14.19
N ILE A 114 -17.45 34.82 13.68
CA ILE A 114 -18.38 33.90 14.32
C ILE A 114 -17.62 32.62 14.63
N GLU A 115 -17.51 32.28 15.91
CA GLU A 115 -17.07 30.97 16.37
C GLU A 115 -18.25 30.00 16.30
N MET A 116 -18.04 28.88 15.62
CA MET A 116 -18.99 27.80 15.52
C MET A 116 -18.46 26.61 16.34
N LYS A 117 -19.35 25.92 17.06
CA LYS A 117 -19.03 24.70 17.80
C LYS A 117 -20.05 23.61 17.53
N HIS A 118 -19.59 22.39 17.29
CA HIS A 118 -20.43 21.22 17.08
C HIS A 118 -19.63 19.96 17.41
N GLY A 119 -20.09 19.18 18.39
CA GLY A 119 -19.28 18.09 18.97
C GLY A 119 -17.93 18.60 19.46
N GLU A 120 -16.86 17.91 19.07
CA GLU A 120 -15.46 18.31 19.34
C GLU A 120 -14.93 19.39 18.39
N PHE A 121 -15.67 19.75 17.33
CA PHE A 121 -15.19 20.65 16.29
C PHE A 121 -15.49 22.10 16.63
N THR A 122 -14.46 22.94 16.53
CA THR A 122 -14.58 24.41 16.64
C THR A 122 -13.93 25.07 15.44
N TRP A 123 -14.63 25.99 14.77
CA TRP A 123 -14.08 26.74 13.63
C TRP A 123 -14.61 28.17 13.57
N LEU A 124 -13.96 29.00 12.77
CA LEU A 124 -14.28 30.42 12.62
C LEU A 124 -14.86 30.71 11.23
N VAL A 125 -15.95 31.46 11.21
CA VAL A 125 -16.62 31.94 10.01
C VAL A 125 -16.61 33.47 10.04
N LYS A 126 -16.20 34.13 8.95
CA LYS A 126 -16.35 35.60 8.82
C LYS A 126 -17.50 35.93 7.89
N ARG A 127 -18.45 36.76 8.34
CA ARG A 127 -19.61 37.17 7.53
C ARG A 127 -19.87 38.67 7.64
N LYS A 128 -20.32 39.28 6.55
CA LYS A 128 -20.81 40.67 6.54
C LYS A 128 -22.30 40.66 6.83
N GLU A 129 -22.84 41.80 7.25
CA GLU A 129 -24.29 41.95 7.44
C GLU A 129 -25.09 41.58 6.18
N LYS A 130 -24.58 41.96 5.00
CA LYS A 130 -25.15 41.55 3.71
C LYS A 130 -25.37 40.03 3.60
N HIS A 131 -24.42 39.21 4.08
CA HIS A 131 -24.55 37.75 3.99
C HIS A 131 -25.69 37.22 4.87
N PHE A 132 -25.98 37.86 6.02
CA PHE A 132 -27.13 37.49 6.85
C PHE A 132 -28.45 37.84 6.14
N MET A 133 -28.50 38.99 5.46
CA MET A 133 -29.67 39.40 4.66
C MET A 133 -29.91 38.46 3.48
N ASP A 134 -28.84 38.07 2.78
CA ASP A 134 -28.90 37.15 1.64
C ASP A 134 -29.38 35.76 2.10
N LEU A 135 -28.84 35.23 3.21
CA LEU A 135 -29.32 33.99 3.82
C LEU A 135 -30.80 34.07 4.21
N HIS A 136 -31.22 35.14 4.89
CA HIS A 136 -32.62 35.30 5.31
C HIS A 136 -33.57 35.35 4.11
N ARG A 137 -33.16 36.01 3.01
CA ARG A 137 -33.91 36.05 1.76
C ARG A 137 -34.07 34.65 1.17
N GLU A 138 -32.98 33.87 1.09
CA GLU A 138 -33.06 32.50 0.58
C GLU A 138 -33.94 31.60 1.44
N LEU A 139 -33.84 31.68 2.77
CA LEU A 139 -34.68 30.89 3.68
C LEU A 139 -36.17 31.25 3.58
N ARG A 140 -36.50 32.52 3.35
CA ARG A 140 -37.88 32.94 3.08
C ARG A 140 -38.39 32.34 1.76
N THR A 141 -37.59 32.45 0.70
CA THR A 141 -37.92 31.87 -0.60
C THR A 141 -38.15 30.36 -0.48
N TYR A 142 -37.26 29.65 0.22
CA TYR A 142 -37.40 28.21 0.48
C TYR A 142 -38.70 27.89 1.25
N LYS A 143 -39.01 28.65 2.31
CA LYS A 143 -40.26 28.48 3.07
C LYS A 143 -41.50 28.70 2.18
N THR A 144 -41.48 29.70 1.29
CA THR A 144 -42.57 29.96 0.35
C THR A 144 -42.71 28.82 -0.66
N PHE A 145 -41.62 28.32 -1.23
CA PHE A 145 -41.66 27.18 -2.15
C PHE A 145 -42.23 25.91 -1.51
N MET A 146 -41.93 25.66 -0.24
CA MET A 146 -42.51 24.53 0.51
C MET A 146 -44.02 24.68 0.76
N ARG A 147 -44.57 25.90 0.66
CA ARG A 147 -46.01 26.19 0.81
C ARG A 147 -46.77 26.20 -0.52
N LEU A 148 -46.08 26.31 -1.65
CA LEU A 148 -46.70 26.33 -2.98
C LEU A 148 -46.94 24.90 -3.50
N PRO A 149 -48.16 24.55 -3.93
CA PRO A 149 -48.46 23.23 -4.49
C PRO A 149 -48.00 23.17 -5.95
N LEU A 150 -46.75 22.76 -6.21
CA LEU A 150 -46.27 22.52 -7.58
C LEU A 150 -46.21 21.02 -7.89
N PRO A 151 -46.71 20.55 -9.06
CA PRO A 151 -46.68 19.15 -9.43
C PRO A 151 -45.31 18.78 -10.01
N THR A 152 -44.45 18.15 -9.22
CA THR A 152 -43.27 17.43 -9.71
C THR A 152 -43.15 16.08 -9.01
N ARG A 153 -42.78 15.05 -9.78
CA ARG A 153 -42.82 13.62 -9.40
C ARG A 153 -42.08 13.25 -8.10
N SER A 154 -41.18 14.10 -7.59
CA SER A 154 -40.44 13.87 -6.33
C SER A 154 -41.12 14.41 -5.07
N HIS A 155 -42.22 15.16 -5.20
CA HIS A 155 -42.87 15.85 -4.07
C HIS A 155 -44.07 15.11 -3.48
N THR A 156 -44.57 14.06 -4.13
CA THR A 156 -45.77 13.33 -3.69
C THR A 156 -45.55 12.58 -2.37
N VAL A 157 -44.34 12.05 -2.11
CA VAL A 157 -44.00 11.32 -0.88
C VAL A 157 -43.82 12.27 0.32
N LYS A 158 -43.38 13.53 0.08
CA LYS A 158 -43.15 14.51 1.17
C LYS A 158 -44.42 15.10 1.77
N ARG A 159 -45.59 14.93 1.14
CA ARG A 159 -46.84 15.45 1.69
C ARG A 159 -47.40 14.63 2.85
N GLN A 160 -47.14 13.32 2.89
CA GLN A 160 -47.72 12.46 3.93
C GLN A 160 -47.05 12.62 5.31
N SER A 161 -45.77 13.05 5.39
CA SER A 161 -45.08 13.26 6.67
C SER A 161 -45.10 14.71 7.20
N ALA A 162 -45.49 15.69 6.38
CA ALA A 162 -45.51 17.10 6.75
C ALA A 162 -46.82 17.58 7.40
N ALA A 163 -47.85 16.73 7.48
CA ALA A 163 -49.18 17.12 7.94
C ALA A 163 -49.36 17.18 9.48
N ARG A 164 -48.32 16.93 10.29
CA ARG A 164 -48.46 16.87 11.77
C ARG A 164 -47.45 17.68 12.60
N SER A 165 -46.83 18.72 12.05
CA SER A 165 -46.00 19.62 12.87
C SER A 165 -46.18 21.08 12.46
N GLU A 166 -46.83 21.87 13.31
CA GLU A 166 -46.79 23.33 13.27
C GLU A 166 -45.33 23.83 13.27
N GLY A 167 -44.76 24.03 12.08
CA GLY A 167 -43.38 24.45 11.90
C GLY A 167 -43.17 25.90 12.34
N ARG A 168 -42.54 26.07 13.51
CA ARG A 168 -42.00 27.30 14.12
C ARG A 168 -41.72 28.43 13.11
N GLN A 169 -42.20 29.64 13.39
CA GLN A 169 -41.94 30.85 12.58
C GLN A 169 -40.44 31.03 12.29
N ILE A 170 -40.11 31.51 11.07
CA ILE A 170 -38.71 31.83 10.74
C ILE A 170 -38.21 32.90 11.72
N PRO A 171 -37.06 32.74 12.37
CA PRO A 171 -36.52 33.77 13.24
C PRO A 171 -36.46 35.11 12.51
N ASN A 172 -36.91 36.19 13.13
CA ASN A 172 -36.88 37.50 12.50
C ASN A 172 -35.43 37.97 12.36
N LEU A 173 -35.00 38.28 11.13
CA LEU A 173 -33.71 38.93 10.95
C LEU A 173 -33.80 40.34 11.54
N PRO A 174 -32.94 40.70 12.50
CA PRO A 174 -32.94 42.03 13.10
C PRO A 174 -32.73 43.09 12.01
N ARG A 175 -33.63 44.08 11.84
CA ARG A 175 -33.46 45.15 10.83
C ARG A 175 -32.51 46.23 11.34
N GLY A 176 -31.44 46.53 10.61
CA GLY A 176 -30.54 47.66 10.90
C GLY A 176 -30.95 48.91 10.10
N GLY A 177 -31.07 50.06 10.76
CA GLY A 177 -31.21 51.35 10.08
C GLY A 177 -29.95 51.65 9.25
N ARG A 178 -30.12 52.18 8.04
CA ARG A 178 -29.04 52.29 7.04
C ARG A 178 -27.87 53.20 7.42
N ASP A 179 -27.98 54.01 8.47
CA ASP A 179 -26.97 55.03 8.81
C ASP A 179 -26.45 55.04 10.26
N GLU A 180 -26.83 54.11 11.15
CA GLU A 180 -26.49 54.26 12.58
C GLU A 180 -25.86 53.00 13.19
N LEU A 181 -24.53 53.01 13.26
CA LEU A 181 -23.75 52.10 14.07
C LEU A 181 -22.60 52.87 14.75
N GLU A 182 -22.86 54.09 15.21
CA GLU A 182 -21.84 55.04 15.68
C GLU A 182 -21.39 54.82 17.14
N ARG A 183 -22.15 54.09 17.98
CA ARG A 183 -21.82 53.87 19.42
C ARG A 183 -21.53 52.40 19.76
N ASP A 184 -20.52 52.16 20.61
CA ASP A 184 -20.09 50.81 21.05
C ASP A 184 -21.21 49.97 21.69
N GLY A 185 -22.15 50.59 22.41
CA GLY A 185 -23.30 49.89 23.01
C GLY A 185 -24.29 49.29 21.98
N GLN A 186 -24.46 49.92 20.82
CA GLN A 186 -25.34 49.42 19.75
C GLN A 186 -24.72 48.22 19.01
N VAL A 187 -23.39 48.14 18.96
CA VAL A 187 -22.64 47.02 18.36
C VAL A 187 -22.82 45.74 19.16
N SER A 188 -22.77 45.85 20.50
CA SER A 188 -22.97 44.73 21.41
C SER A 188 -24.41 44.18 21.33
N SER A 189 -25.41 45.06 21.28
CA SER A 189 -26.81 44.68 21.06
C SER A 189 -27.00 44.01 19.69
N ARG A 190 -26.48 44.61 18.62
CA ARG A 190 -26.57 44.06 17.25
C ARG A 190 -25.90 42.70 17.12
N ARG A 191 -24.73 42.54 17.74
CA ARG A 191 -24.00 41.27 17.84
C ARG A 191 -24.86 40.19 18.48
N LYS A 192 -25.43 40.46 19.66
CA LYS A 192 -26.29 39.50 20.37
C LYS A 192 -27.53 39.14 19.55
N GLN A 193 -28.18 40.11 18.91
CA GLN A 193 -29.35 39.86 18.05
C GLN A 193 -29.04 38.94 16.85
N LEU A 194 -27.89 39.14 16.18
CA LEU A 194 -27.48 38.29 15.05
C LEU A 194 -27.04 36.89 15.52
N GLU A 195 -26.43 36.81 16.71
CA GLU A 195 -26.08 35.54 17.37
C GLU A 195 -27.33 34.73 17.73
N ASP A 196 -28.32 35.35 18.37
CA ASP A 196 -29.60 34.72 18.73
C ASP A 196 -30.36 34.26 17.47
N TYR A 197 -30.38 35.11 16.42
CA TYR A 197 -30.96 34.76 15.12
C TYR A 197 -30.33 33.48 14.54
N LEU A 198 -28.99 33.42 14.51
CA LEU A 198 -28.26 32.28 13.93
C LEU A 198 -28.46 31.01 14.77
N ASN A 199 -28.38 31.09 16.10
CA ASN A 199 -28.62 29.95 16.98
C ASN A 199 -30.06 29.41 16.86
N ASN A 200 -31.07 30.29 16.70
CA ASN A 200 -32.45 29.86 16.50
C ASN A 200 -32.66 29.17 15.14
N LEU A 201 -31.95 29.61 14.09
CA LEU A 201 -31.93 28.89 12.80
C LEU A 201 -31.32 27.49 12.94
N LEU A 202 -30.17 27.40 13.62
CA LEU A 202 -29.41 26.16 13.77
C LEU A 202 -30.12 25.13 14.66
N LYS A 203 -30.97 25.57 15.60
CA LYS A 203 -31.85 24.69 16.40
C LYS A 203 -32.98 24.04 15.60
N THR A 204 -33.29 24.55 14.41
CA THR A 204 -34.42 24.07 13.60
C THR A 204 -33.89 23.23 12.43
N PRO A 205 -34.05 21.87 12.44
CA PRO A 205 -33.46 20.99 11.44
C PRO A 205 -33.77 21.38 9.99
N MET A 206 -35.00 21.84 9.71
CA MET A 206 -35.41 22.32 8.38
C MET A 206 -34.52 23.45 7.85
N TYR A 207 -34.14 24.41 8.70
CA TYR A 207 -33.31 25.55 8.29
C TYR A 207 -31.82 25.22 8.41
N ARG A 208 -31.43 24.44 9.41
CA ARG A 208 -30.06 23.97 9.61
C ARG A 208 -29.56 23.17 8.41
N ASN A 209 -30.37 22.23 7.92
CA ASN A 209 -30.00 21.31 6.84
C ASN A 209 -30.18 21.91 5.44
N TYR A 210 -30.65 23.16 5.33
CA TYR A 210 -30.78 23.83 4.05
C TYR A 210 -29.40 24.26 3.52
N HIS A 211 -29.12 23.98 2.24
CA HIS A 211 -27.80 24.19 1.63
C HIS A 211 -27.22 25.60 1.78
N ALA A 212 -28.07 26.63 1.72
CA ALA A 212 -27.62 28.01 1.90
C ALA A 212 -27.16 28.30 3.34
N THR A 213 -27.77 27.63 4.32
CA THR A 213 -27.32 27.71 5.72
C THR A 213 -25.97 27.03 5.88
N MET A 214 -25.78 25.84 5.29
CA MET A 214 -24.49 25.13 5.29
C MET A 214 -23.38 25.93 4.61
N GLU A 215 -23.67 26.57 3.46
CA GLU A 215 -22.74 27.50 2.80
C GLU A 215 -22.47 28.74 3.68
N PHE A 216 -23.47 29.24 4.41
CA PHE A 216 -23.29 30.37 5.31
C PHE A 216 -22.38 30.04 6.50
N ILE A 217 -22.34 28.80 6.99
CA ILE A 217 -21.51 28.39 8.13
C ILE A 217 -20.25 27.60 7.74
N ASP A 218 -19.95 27.51 6.44
CA ASP A 218 -18.77 26.83 5.88
C ASP A 218 -18.68 25.35 6.29
N ILE A 219 -19.76 24.58 6.09
CA ILE A 219 -19.84 23.13 6.38
C ILE A 219 -20.10 22.30 5.11
N SER A 220 -19.54 21.09 5.06
CA SER A 220 -19.84 20.04 4.10
C SER A 220 -19.97 18.66 4.77
N GLN A 221 -20.29 17.64 3.98
CA GLN A 221 -20.34 16.23 4.40
C GLN A 221 -19.02 15.70 4.98
N LEU A 222 -17.89 16.40 4.77
CA LEU A 222 -16.57 16.01 5.29
C LEU A 222 -16.16 16.78 6.55
N SER A 223 -16.99 17.72 7.01
CA SER A 223 -16.61 18.65 8.08
C SER A 223 -16.37 17.97 9.42
N PHE A 224 -17.19 16.97 9.76
CA PHE A 224 -17.25 16.37 11.10
C PHE A 224 -16.89 14.89 11.13
N ILE A 225 -16.09 14.44 10.16
CA ILE A 225 -15.48 13.10 10.18
C ILE A 225 -14.24 13.16 11.09
N HIS A 226 -14.31 12.51 12.25
CA HIS A 226 -13.26 12.51 13.28
C HIS A 226 -11.88 12.14 12.73
N ASP A 227 -11.81 11.08 11.91
CA ASP A 227 -10.56 10.60 11.32
C ASP A 227 -9.94 11.52 10.28
N LEU A 228 -10.66 12.54 9.78
CA LEU A 228 -10.07 13.59 8.94
C LEU A 228 -9.42 14.72 9.78
N GLY A 229 -9.45 14.61 11.11
CA GLY A 229 -8.83 15.56 12.03
C GLY A 229 -9.57 16.89 12.13
N PRO A 230 -8.89 17.95 12.60
CA PRO A 230 -9.52 19.22 12.89
C PRO A 230 -10.18 19.83 11.65
N LYS A 231 -11.32 20.49 11.87
CA LYS A 231 -12.05 21.19 10.80
C LYS A 231 -11.36 22.50 10.45
N GLY A 232 -10.72 22.55 9.29
CA GLY A 232 -10.18 23.77 8.71
C GLY A 232 -11.23 24.63 8.02
N GLN A 233 -10.76 25.65 7.30
CA GLN A 233 -11.64 26.49 6.49
C GLN A 233 -12.20 25.68 5.31
N GLU A 234 -13.50 25.88 5.05
CA GLU A 234 -14.18 25.33 3.89
C GLU A 234 -14.96 26.41 3.17
N GLY A 235 -15.33 26.19 1.91
CA GLY A 235 -16.21 27.11 1.20
C GLY A 235 -16.07 27.10 -0.31
N MET A 236 -16.94 27.86 -0.96
CA MET A 236 -16.95 28.02 -2.42
C MET A 236 -15.78 28.85 -2.93
N VAL A 237 -15.04 28.30 -3.90
CA VAL A 237 -13.93 28.96 -4.58
C VAL A 237 -14.03 28.84 -6.11
N LEU A 238 -13.39 29.75 -6.82
CA LEU A 238 -13.20 29.65 -8.27
C LEU A 238 -11.79 29.14 -8.57
N LYS A 239 -11.69 27.89 -9.01
CA LYS A 239 -10.44 27.18 -9.27
C LYS A 239 -10.05 27.27 -10.75
N ARG A 240 -8.78 27.60 -11.05
CA ARG A 240 -8.23 27.63 -12.42
C ARG A 240 -7.92 26.22 -12.95
N SER A 241 -8.20 25.92 -14.22
CA SER A 241 -7.79 24.68 -14.88
C SER A 241 -6.25 24.51 -14.90
N GLY A 242 -5.77 23.27 -15.04
CA GLY A 242 -4.34 22.97 -15.09
C GLY A 242 -3.62 22.95 -13.73
N GLY A 243 -2.32 23.24 -13.75
CA GLY A 243 -1.44 23.29 -12.58
C GLY A 243 -0.81 21.97 -12.16
N HIS A 244 -1.13 20.88 -12.86
CA HIS A 244 -0.49 19.58 -12.65
C HIS A 244 0.92 19.57 -13.24
N ARG A 245 1.85 18.90 -12.56
CA ARG A 245 3.09 18.41 -13.18
C ARG A 245 2.77 17.02 -13.74
N ILE A 246 2.49 16.94 -15.04
CA ILE A 246 2.29 15.65 -15.72
C ILE A 246 3.52 15.45 -16.63
N PRO A 247 4.33 14.40 -16.40
CA PRO A 247 5.46 14.08 -17.28
C PRO A 247 5.00 13.96 -18.73
N GLY A 248 5.73 14.57 -19.67
CA GLY A 248 5.46 14.44 -21.11
C GLY A 248 4.28 15.23 -21.69
N LEU A 249 3.45 15.89 -20.87
CA LEU A 249 2.32 16.70 -21.34
C LEU A 249 2.39 18.14 -20.81
N ASN A 250 3.48 18.84 -21.15
CA ASN A 250 3.60 20.30 -20.94
C ASN A 250 2.92 21.12 -22.07
N CYS A 251 1.84 20.59 -22.65
CA CYS A 251 1.20 21.21 -23.80
C CYS A 251 -0.03 22.04 -23.37
N CYS A 252 -0.04 23.31 -23.82
CA CYS A 252 -1.11 24.31 -23.72
C CYS A 252 -1.29 25.08 -22.39
N GLY A 253 -0.30 25.07 -21.48
CA GLY A 253 -0.38 25.80 -20.20
C GLY A 253 0.27 27.19 -20.14
N ARG A 254 0.97 27.67 -21.18
CA ARG A 254 1.65 28.98 -21.16
C ARG A 254 0.85 30.14 -21.75
N SER A 255 -0.26 29.86 -22.43
CA SER A 255 -1.15 30.88 -22.99
C SER A 255 -2.30 31.19 -22.02
N ARG A 256 -2.46 32.46 -21.62
CA ARG A 256 -3.60 32.95 -20.81
C ARG A 256 -4.97 32.61 -21.42
N MET A 257 -5.01 32.26 -22.71
CA MET A 257 -6.22 32.05 -23.52
C MET A 257 -6.91 30.68 -23.29
N CYS A 258 -6.26 29.73 -22.60
CA CYS A 258 -6.77 28.35 -22.45
C CYS A 258 -7.24 27.99 -21.01
N TYR A 259 -7.25 28.95 -20.08
CA TYR A 259 -7.65 28.68 -18.69
C TYR A 259 -9.18 28.74 -18.51
N ARG A 260 -9.73 27.68 -17.90
CA ARG A 260 -11.13 27.62 -17.46
C ARG A 260 -11.21 27.80 -15.95
N TRP A 261 -12.16 28.61 -15.50
CA TRP A 261 -12.49 28.74 -14.08
C TRP A 261 -13.65 27.82 -13.75
N SER A 262 -13.59 27.13 -12.62
CA SER A 262 -14.66 26.23 -12.19
C SER A 262 -14.99 26.46 -10.72
N LYS A 263 -16.29 26.52 -10.40
CA LYS A 263 -16.77 26.60 -9.01
C LYS A 263 -16.48 25.26 -8.33
N ARG A 264 -15.82 25.29 -7.18
CA ARG A 264 -15.48 24.11 -6.37
C ARG A 264 -15.70 24.44 -4.91
N TRP A 265 -16.08 23.43 -4.13
CA TRP A 265 -16.02 23.53 -2.67
C TRP A 265 -14.63 23.10 -2.22
N LEU A 266 -13.87 24.01 -1.61
CA LEU A 266 -12.55 23.73 -1.06
C LEU A 266 -12.71 23.27 0.39
N VAL A 267 -12.00 22.21 0.77
CA VAL A 267 -11.89 21.74 2.15
C VAL A 267 -10.42 21.70 2.53
N VAL A 268 -10.10 22.25 3.70
CA VAL A 268 -8.74 22.27 4.26
C VAL A 268 -8.73 21.40 5.52
N LYS A 269 -7.83 20.42 5.56
CA LYS A 269 -7.56 19.55 6.70
C LYS A 269 -6.10 19.72 7.13
N ASP A 270 -5.67 18.97 8.14
CA ASP A 270 -4.37 19.13 8.78
C ASP A 270 -3.18 18.70 7.90
N SER A 271 -3.38 17.73 7.02
CA SER A 271 -2.35 17.09 6.19
C SER A 271 -2.58 17.25 4.68
N PHE A 272 -3.73 17.79 4.28
CA PHE A 272 -4.10 17.98 2.88
C PHE A 272 -5.21 19.03 2.69
N LEU A 273 -5.41 19.41 1.44
CA LEU A 273 -6.62 20.10 0.98
C LEU A 273 -7.25 19.35 -0.20
N LEU A 274 -8.56 19.55 -0.44
CA LEU A 274 -9.26 18.91 -1.54
C LEU A 274 -10.32 19.80 -2.19
N TYR A 275 -10.78 19.41 -3.39
CA TYR A 275 -11.93 20.04 -4.04
C TYR A 275 -13.08 19.04 -4.20
N MET A 276 -14.28 19.45 -3.81
CA MET A 276 -15.53 18.75 -4.14
C MET A 276 -16.26 19.46 -5.27
N LYS A 277 -16.97 18.69 -6.10
CA LYS A 277 -17.92 19.24 -7.07
C LYS A 277 -19.23 19.57 -6.35
N PRO A 278 -19.77 20.80 -6.45
CA PRO A 278 -20.99 21.16 -5.72
C PRO A 278 -22.25 20.43 -6.15
N ASP A 279 -22.31 20.01 -7.42
CA ASP A 279 -23.47 19.33 -8.02
C ASP A 279 -23.64 17.89 -7.52
N SER A 280 -22.53 17.19 -7.31
CA SER A 280 -22.48 15.74 -7.03
C SER A 280 -21.86 15.41 -5.67
N GLY A 281 -21.24 16.37 -4.98
CA GLY A 281 -20.44 16.12 -3.78
C GLY A 281 -19.11 15.42 -4.04
N ALA A 282 -18.90 14.87 -5.24
CA ALA A 282 -17.73 14.07 -5.58
C ALA A 282 -16.42 14.81 -5.33
N ILE A 283 -15.50 14.14 -4.63
CA ILE A 283 -14.11 14.59 -4.50
C ILE A 283 -13.47 14.53 -5.88
N SER A 284 -12.97 15.67 -6.35
CA SER A 284 -12.43 15.85 -7.69
C SER A 284 -10.91 16.00 -7.72
N PHE A 285 -10.27 16.23 -6.57
CA PHE A 285 -8.83 16.35 -6.42
C PHE A 285 -8.42 16.46 -4.95
N VAL A 286 -7.22 15.95 -4.62
CA VAL A 286 -6.58 16.03 -3.29
C VAL A 286 -5.13 16.49 -3.47
N MET A 287 -4.70 17.48 -2.68
CA MET A 287 -3.30 17.94 -2.58
C MET A 287 -2.83 17.72 -1.15
N LEU A 288 -1.84 16.84 -0.99
CA LEU A 288 -1.18 16.61 0.29
C LEU A 288 -0.21 17.78 0.58
N PHE A 289 -0.04 18.13 1.85
CA PHE A 289 0.96 19.11 2.26
C PHE A 289 2.35 18.46 2.32
N ASP A 290 3.35 19.22 1.93
CA ASP A 290 4.74 18.80 1.90
C ASP A 290 5.66 20.00 2.20
N LYS A 291 6.97 19.76 2.23
CA LYS A 291 7.98 20.78 2.54
C LYS A 291 8.04 21.97 1.58
N GLU A 292 7.50 21.84 0.37
CA GLU A 292 7.41 22.94 -0.61
C GLU A 292 6.05 23.66 -0.54
N PHE A 293 5.22 23.33 0.45
CA PHE A 293 3.93 23.97 0.64
C PHE A 293 4.10 25.47 0.89
N SER A 294 3.55 26.29 -0.01
CA SER A 294 3.59 27.74 0.14
C SER A 294 2.35 28.40 -0.44
N ILE A 295 2.02 29.56 0.13
CA ILE A 295 0.85 30.35 -0.26
C ILE A 295 1.31 31.72 -0.76
N LYS A 296 0.87 32.09 -1.96
CA LYS A 296 1.19 33.37 -2.60
C LYS A 296 -0.09 34.10 -2.98
N MET A 297 -0.12 35.41 -2.75
CA MET A 297 -1.32 36.24 -2.96
C MET A 297 -1.08 37.43 -3.89
N ASP A 298 0.16 37.62 -4.38
CA ASP A 298 0.46 38.69 -5.32
C ASP A 298 -0.14 38.36 -6.70
N SER A 299 -0.65 39.39 -7.36
CA SER A 299 -1.06 39.35 -8.76
C SER A 299 0.04 38.83 -9.71
N ARG A 300 1.32 39.08 -9.39
CA ARG A 300 2.47 38.57 -10.16
C ARG A 300 2.58 37.04 -10.07
N ASP A 301 2.39 36.48 -8.89
CA ASP A 301 2.51 35.03 -8.65
C ASP A 301 1.27 34.25 -9.08
N THR A 302 0.10 34.88 -8.91
CA THR A 302 -1.21 34.25 -9.13
C THR A 302 -1.71 34.45 -10.55
N GLU A 303 -1.12 35.37 -11.31
CA GLU A 303 -1.55 35.77 -12.67
C GLU A 303 -3.03 36.18 -12.73
N THR A 304 -3.59 36.64 -11.60
CA THR A 304 -4.96 37.14 -11.47
C THR A 304 -4.98 38.36 -10.56
N LYS A 305 -5.89 39.32 -10.82
CA LYS A 305 -5.98 40.58 -10.05
C LYS A 305 -6.16 40.34 -8.55
N HIS A 306 -6.95 39.34 -8.19
CA HIS A 306 -7.21 38.91 -6.83
C HIS A 306 -7.21 37.39 -6.79
N GLY A 307 -6.13 36.78 -6.29
CA GLY A 307 -6.04 35.33 -6.21
C GLY A 307 -5.17 34.83 -5.08
N VAL A 308 -5.25 33.52 -4.89
CA VAL A 308 -4.43 32.76 -3.95
C VAL A 308 -3.82 31.62 -4.74
N ARG A 309 -2.49 31.52 -4.72
CA ARG A 309 -1.74 30.41 -5.29
C ARG A 309 -1.22 29.53 -4.17
N ILE A 310 -1.40 28.23 -4.31
CA ILE A 310 -0.94 27.22 -3.36
C ILE A 310 0.00 26.29 -4.11
N ASP A 311 1.26 26.25 -3.71
CA ASP A 311 2.30 25.41 -4.31
C ASP A 311 2.59 24.20 -3.39
N SER A 312 3.09 23.10 -3.98
CA SER A 312 3.54 21.87 -3.33
C SER A 312 4.57 21.17 -4.24
N LEU A 313 5.16 20.05 -3.80
CA LEU A 313 6.05 19.21 -4.63
C LEU A 313 5.35 18.65 -5.87
N SER A 314 4.03 18.43 -5.81
CA SER A 314 3.29 17.80 -6.91
C SER A 314 2.51 18.78 -7.79
N ARG A 315 2.10 19.93 -7.26
CA ARG A 315 1.13 20.80 -7.94
C ARG A 315 1.19 22.26 -7.53
N SER A 316 0.87 23.14 -8.47
CA SER A 316 0.52 24.55 -8.24
C SER A 316 -0.96 24.80 -8.51
N LEU A 317 -1.70 25.30 -7.52
CA LEU A 317 -3.12 25.66 -7.63
C LEU A 317 -3.28 27.16 -7.64
N VAL A 318 -4.24 27.67 -8.42
CA VAL A 318 -4.62 29.09 -8.42
C VAL A 318 -6.12 29.22 -8.22
N LEU A 319 -6.48 30.01 -7.22
CA LEU A 319 -7.84 30.38 -6.84
C LEU A 319 -8.10 31.84 -7.20
N LYS A 320 -9.28 32.14 -7.73
CA LYS A 320 -9.75 33.51 -7.97
C LYS A 320 -10.66 33.95 -6.82
N CYS A 321 -10.37 35.13 -6.29
CA CYS A 321 -11.13 35.76 -5.22
C CYS A 321 -11.87 37.01 -5.73
N THR A 322 -12.89 37.44 -4.99
CA THR A 322 -13.71 38.60 -5.36
C THR A 322 -13.05 39.94 -5.02
N SER A 323 -12.12 39.97 -4.07
CA SER A 323 -11.35 41.15 -3.71
C SER A 323 -10.00 40.75 -3.12
N TYR A 324 -9.04 41.68 -3.08
CA TYR A 324 -7.74 41.45 -2.44
C TYR A 324 -7.88 41.03 -0.97
N ARG A 325 -8.85 41.61 -0.25
CA ARG A 325 -9.16 41.22 1.13
C ARG A 325 -9.62 39.77 1.24
N HIS A 326 -10.46 39.33 0.31
CA HIS A 326 -10.93 37.95 0.27
C HIS A 326 -9.77 36.98 -0.03
N ALA A 327 -8.85 37.36 -0.92
CA ALA A 327 -7.63 36.60 -1.16
C ALA A 327 -6.74 36.52 0.09
N ARG A 328 -6.51 37.65 0.77
CA ARG A 328 -5.76 37.69 2.03
C ARG A 328 -6.39 36.81 3.11
N TRP A 329 -7.71 36.86 3.24
CA TRP A 329 -8.41 36.05 4.22
C TRP A 329 -8.22 34.55 3.95
N TRP A 330 -8.47 34.08 2.72
CA TRP A 330 -8.20 32.68 2.36
C TRP A 330 -6.73 32.32 2.59
N GLY A 331 -5.80 33.10 2.05
CA GLY A 331 -4.38 32.81 2.15
C GLY A 331 -3.90 32.71 3.60
N GLN A 332 -4.20 33.70 4.43
CA GLN A 332 -3.78 33.72 5.84
C GLN A 332 -4.48 32.66 6.70
N SER A 333 -5.73 32.32 6.40
CA SER A 333 -6.46 31.30 7.17
C SER A 333 -5.95 29.90 6.86
N ILE A 334 -5.69 29.59 5.57
CA ILE A 334 -5.07 28.33 5.18
C ILE A 334 -3.67 28.26 5.78
N GLU A 335 -2.85 29.30 5.60
CA GLU A 335 -1.49 29.35 6.14
C GLU A 335 -1.47 29.15 7.66
N GLY A 336 -2.27 29.91 8.40
CA GLY A 336 -2.34 29.80 9.86
C GLY A 336 -2.84 28.44 10.34
N PHE A 337 -3.82 27.84 9.64
CA PHE A 337 -4.32 26.51 9.99
C PHE A 337 -3.26 25.43 9.74
N VAL A 338 -2.63 25.45 8.56
CA VAL A 338 -1.62 24.46 8.15
C VAL A 338 -0.35 24.59 8.99
N GLN A 339 0.07 25.80 9.37
CA GLN A 339 1.18 26.00 10.31
C GLN A 339 0.85 25.45 11.71
N LYS A 340 -0.39 25.58 12.17
CA LYS A 340 -0.81 25.09 13.48
C LYS A 340 -0.97 23.57 13.54
N HIS A 341 -1.59 22.97 12.53
CA HIS A 341 -2.01 21.57 12.57
C HIS A 341 -1.19 20.65 11.64
N GLY A 342 -0.60 21.20 10.57
CA GLY A 342 0.13 20.46 9.54
C GLY A 342 1.64 20.60 9.59
N SER A 343 2.20 21.27 10.60
CA SER A 343 3.65 21.55 10.71
C SER A 343 4.54 20.31 10.64
N ALA A 344 3.99 19.13 10.94
CA ALA A 344 4.66 17.85 10.78
C ALA A 344 5.13 17.58 9.35
N PHE A 345 4.46 18.14 8.33
CA PHE A 345 4.70 17.83 6.90
C PHE A 345 5.41 18.95 6.13
N LEU A 346 5.63 20.12 6.75
CA LEU A 346 6.08 21.35 6.06
C LEU A 346 7.59 21.57 6.13
N LYS A 347 8.36 20.61 6.66
CA LYS A 347 9.78 20.77 6.95
C LYS A 347 10.59 19.62 6.36
N ASP A 348 11.89 19.84 6.23
CA ASP A 348 12.81 18.73 5.98
C ASP A 348 12.88 17.82 7.22
N HIS A 349 13.00 16.53 6.96
CA HIS A 349 13.20 15.51 7.98
C HIS A 349 14.55 14.83 7.80
N ARG A 350 14.94 14.06 8.81
CA ARG A 350 16.15 13.24 8.78
C ARG A 350 16.20 12.41 7.48
N PHE A 351 17.39 12.35 6.88
CA PHE A 351 17.68 11.70 5.59
C PHE A 351 16.99 12.33 4.36
N GLY A 352 16.29 13.46 4.52
CA GLY A 352 15.46 14.05 3.47
C GLY A 352 14.14 13.30 3.25
N SER A 353 13.70 12.47 4.19
CA SER A 353 12.44 11.73 4.10
C SER A 353 11.22 12.66 4.05
N PHE A 354 10.15 12.24 3.38
CA PHE A 354 8.84 12.87 3.49
C PHE A 354 8.17 12.69 4.85
N ALA A 355 8.62 11.70 5.64
CA ALA A 355 8.06 11.35 6.94
C ALA A 355 9.01 11.76 8.06
N ARG A 356 8.43 12.24 9.16
CA ARG A 356 9.18 12.56 10.38
C ARG A 356 9.51 11.29 11.15
N GLU A 357 10.48 11.39 12.05
CA GLU A 357 10.72 10.38 13.06
C GLU A 357 9.57 10.36 14.06
N GLU A 358 9.01 9.18 14.31
CA GLU A 358 7.96 8.92 15.29
C GLU A 358 8.52 8.07 16.42
N VAL A 359 8.11 8.36 17.66
CA VAL A 359 8.56 7.66 18.87
C VAL A 359 7.42 6.84 19.45
N ASN A 360 7.75 5.82 20.23
CA ASN A 360 6.78 4.91 20.85
C ASN A 360 5.84 4.27 19.82
N ILE A 361 6.44 3.77 18.73
CA ILE A 361 5.74 3.04 17.68
C ILE A 361 5.88 1.54 17.96
N PRO A 362 4.77 0.80 18.13
CA PRO A 362 4.81 -0.65 18.13
C PRO A 362 5.29 -1.16 16.78
N ALA A 363 6.41 -1.88 16.77
CA ALA A 363 7.00 -2.50 15.59
C ALA A 363 7.31 -3.97 15.83
N LYS A 364 7.27 -4.78 14.78
CA LYS A 364 7.71 -6.18 14.79
C LYS A 364 8.40 -6.51 13.46
N TRP A 365 9.45 -7.32 13.53
CA TRP A 365 10.16 -7.87 12.38
C TRP A 365 9.67 -9.29 12.06
N TYR A 366 9.94 -9.76 10.85
CA TYR A 366 9.69 -11.13 10.41
C TYR A 366 10.91 -11.65 9.65
N VAL A 367 11.32 -12.87 9.97
CA VAL A 367 12.25 -13.66 9.16
C VAL A 367 11.42 -14.72 8.43
N ASN A 368 11.54 -14.74 7.10
CA ASN A 368 10.79 -15.57 6.16
C ASN A 368 9.29 -15.25 6.05
N GLY A 369 8.65 -15.90 5.06
CA GLY A 369 7.25 -15.65 4.69
C GLY A 369 6.22 -16.22 5.65
N HIS A 370 6.54 -17.25 6.42
CA HIS A 370 5.55 -17.97 7.25
C HIS A 370 4.82 -17.07 8.24
N GLN A 371 5.50 -16.54 9.27
CA GLN A 371 4.85 -15.71 10.28
C GLN A 371 4.36 -14.37 9.72
N TYR A 372 5.06 -13.83 8.72
CA TYR A 372 4.65 -12.62 8.02
C TYR A 372 3.27 -12.80 7.39
N MET A 373 3.07 -13.87 6.61
CA MET A 373 1.79 -14.11 5.93
C MET A 373 0.67 -14.48 6.91
N GLU A 374 0.97 -15.16 8.02
CA GLU A 374 -0.02 -15.39 9.09
C GLU A 374 -0.54 -14.08 9.69
N ASP A 375 0.36 -13.19 10.10
CA ASP A 375 -0.02 -11.92 10.73
C ASP A 375 -0.69 -10.97 9.73
N VAL A 376 -0.31 -11.03 8.45
CA VAL A 376 -1.03 -10.34 7.36
C VAL A 376 -2.44 -10.89 7.23
N ALA A 377 -2.64 -12.21 7.25
CA ALA A 377 -3.96 -12.81 7.14
C ALA A 377 -4.88 -12.39 8.29
N ASP A 378 -4.36 -12.35 9.51
CA ASP A 378 -5.11 -11.90 10.69
C ASP A 378 -5.44 -10.41 10.64
N ALA A 379 -4.49 -9.58 10.20
CA ALA A 379 -4.73 -8.15 10.02
C ALA A 379 -5.79 -7.87 8.94
N LEU A 380 -5.75 -8.61 7.82
CA LEU A 380 -6.76 -8.51 6.76
C LEU A 380 -8.15 -8.94 7.27
N GLU A 381 -8.22 -9.98 8.09
CA GLU A 381 -9.47 -10.44 8.70
C GLU A 381 -10.09 -9.38 9.61
N GLU A 382 -9.27 -8.60 10.32
CA GLU A 382 -9.73 -7.56 11.24
C GLU A 382 -10.13 -6.24 10.57
N ALA A 383 -9.76 -6.01 9.30
CA ALA A 383 -10.04 -4.77 8.58
C ALA A 383 -11.53 -4.37 8.61
N LYS A 384 -11.82 -3.08 8.84
CA LYS A 384 -13.20 -2.56 8.91
C LYS A 384 -13.52 -1.51 7.85
N GLU A 385 -12.53 -0.85 7.28
CA GLU A 385 -12.73 0.32 6.43
C GLU A 385 -11.96 0.21 5.11
N GLU A 386 -10.64 0.05 5.20
CA GLU A 386 -9.74 0.14 4.04
C GLU A 386 -8.60 -0.88 4.09
N ILE A 387 -8.32 -1.48 2.95
CA ILE A 387 -7.11 -2.29 2.72
C ILE A 387 -6.37 -1.69 1.52
N PHE A 388 -5.12 -1.29 1.72
CA PHE A 388 -4.22 -0.84 0.64
C PHE A 388 -3.14 -1.88 0.40
N ILE A 389 -2.91 -2.26 -0.85
CA ILE A 389 -1.88 -3.24 -1.23
C ILE A 389 -1.06 -2.66 -2.39
N THR A 390 0.26 -2.66 -2.27
CA THR A 390 1.17 -2.58 -3.41
C THR A 390 2.01 -3.83 -3.48
N ASP A 391 2.19 -4.32 -4.70
CA ASP A 391 3.10 -5.42 -4.97
C ASP A 391 3.76 -5.20 -6.32
N TRP A 392 5.02 -5.65 -6.43
CA TRP A 392 5.66 -5.80 -7.73
C TRP A 392 4.99 -6.93 -8.50
N TRP A 393 4.62 -8.00 -7.79
CA TRP A 393 3.80 -9.08 -8.32
C TRP A 393 2.84 -9.61 -7.24
N LEU A 394 1.58 -9.83 -7.59
CA LEU A 394 0.55 -10.37 -6.70
C LEU A 394 -0.09 -11.60 -7.33
N SER A 395 -0.12 -12.71 -6.60
CA SER A 395 -0.78 -13.96 -6.99
C SER A 395 -2.07 -14.13 -6.17
N PRO A 396 -3.27 -13.94 -6.76
CA PRO A 396 -4.52 -13.92 -5.97
C PRO A 396 -4.80 -15.22 -5.21
N GLU A 397 -4.31 -16.35 -5.70
CA GLU A 397 -4.65 -17.69 -5.20
C GLU A 397 -3.68 -18.25 -4.17
N ILE A 398 -2.72 -17.46 -3.66
CA ILE A 398 -1.80 -17.93 -2.61
C ILE A 398 -2.51 -18.15 -1.28
N PHE A 399 -2.03 -19.13 -0.52
CA PHE A 399 -2.43 -19.36 0.87
C PHE A 399 -1.48 -18.65 1.82
N LEU A 400 -2.06 -17.83 2.70
CA LEU A 400 -1.32 -17.06 3.70
C LEU A 400 -1.02 -17.87 4.98
N LYS A 401 -1.86 -18.86 5.31
CA LYS A 401 -1.63 -19.80 6.42
C LYS A 401 -1.50 -21.23 5.90
N ARG A 402 -0.55 -21.99 6.43
CA ARG A 402 -0.20 -23.34 5.95
C ARG A 402 0.18 -24.28 7.10
N PRO A 403 -0.07 -25.60 6.98
CA PRO A 403 -0.71 -26.28 5.85
C PRO A 403 -2.19 -25.91 5.69
N VAL A 404 -2.74 -26.17 4.49
CA VAL A 404 -4.12 -25.79 4.16
C VAL A 404 -5.10 -26.73 4.86
N VAL A 405 -5.63 -26.32 6.01
CA VAL A 405 -6.55 -27.12 6.84
C VAL A 405 -8.00 -26.60 6.85
N GLU A 406 -8.21 -25.31 6.59
CA GLU A 406 -9.54 -24.66 6.63
C GLU A 406 -10.07 -24.36 5.22
N GLY A 407 -9.81 -25.26 4.27
CA GLY A 407 -10.14 -25.07 2.86
C GLY A 407 -9.58 -23.74 2.31
N ASN A 408 -10.40 -22.96 1.63
CA ASN A 408 -10.00 -21.67 1.04
C ASN A 408 -10.02 -20.49 2.02
N ARG A 409 -10.27 -20.69 3.32
CA ARG A 409 -10.42 -19.58 4.29
C ARG A 409 -9.22 -18.64 4.27
N TRP A 410 -8.00 -19.17 4.22
CA TRP A 410 -6.77 -18.37 4.28
C TRP A 410 -6.14 -18.11 2.91
N ARG A 411 -6.89 -18.32 1.82
CA ARG A 411 -6.47 -17.95 0.46
C ARG A 411 -6.72 -16.46 0.24
N LEU A 412 -5.74 -15.73 -0.29
CA LEU A 412 -5.75 -14.26 -0.37
C LEU A 412 -7.01 -13.70 -1.02
N ASP A 413 -7.36 -14.16 -2.23
CA ASP A 413 -8.58 -13.78 -2.94
C ASP A 413 -9.87 -13.97 -2.10
N SER A 414 -9.92 -15.05 -1.31
CA SER A 414 -11.06 -15.41 -0.47
C SER A 414 -11.15 -14.51 0.75
N ILE A 415 -10.02 -14.01 1.27
CA ILE A 415 -9.98 -12.94 2.30
C ILE A 415 -10.50 -11.65 1.72
N LEU A 416 -9.91 -11.19 0.61
CA LEU A 416 -10.30 -9.91 0.02
C LEU A 416 -11.77 -9.90 -0.38
N LYS A 417 -12.29 -11.01 -0.94
CA LYS A 417 -13.71 -11.15 -1.29
C LYS A 417 -14.63 -10.98 -0.08
N ARG A 418 -14.39 -11.73 1.01
CA ARG A 418 -15.27 -11.67 2.20
C ARG A 418 -15.18 -10.32 2.91
N LYS A 419 -14.00 -9.70 2.96
CA LYS A 419 -13.84 -8.37 3.55
C LYS A 419 -14.54 -7.31 2.71
N ALA A 420 -14.45 -7.41 1.38
CA ALA A 420 -15.16 -6.53 0.47
C ALA A 420 -16.70 -6.66 0.60
N GLN A 421 -17.21 -7.88 0.81
CA GLN A 421 -18.63 -8.14 1.10
C GLN A 421 -19.09 -7.53 2.43
N GLN A 422 -18.20 -7.44 3.42
CA GLN A 422 -18.44 -6.75 4.71
C GLN A 422 -18.36 -5.22 4.61
N GLY A 423 -18.17 -4.66 3.42
CA GLY A 423 -18.13 -3.22 3.18
C GLY A 423 -16.72 -2.60 3.16
N VAL A 424 -15.67 -3.36 3.45
CA VAL A 424 -14.28 -2.89 3.37
C VAL A 424 -13.93 -2.51 1.94
N ARG A 425 -13.32 -1.33 1.74
CA ARG A 425 -12.82 -0.92 0.42
C ARG A 425 -11.38 -1.34 0.24
N ILE A 426 -11.08 -1.99 -0.89
CA ILE A 426 -9.79 -2.61 -1.14
C ILE A 426 -9.17 -1.97 -2.37
N PHE A 427 -7.97 -1.41 -2.21
CA PHE A 427 -7.26 -0.68 -3.24
C PHE A 427 -5.91 -1.33 -3.48
N VAL A 428 -5.69 -1.79 -4.71
CA VAL A 428 -4.48 -2.52 -5.10
C VAL A 428 -3.74 -1.75 -6.20
N MET A 429 -2.44 -1.54 -6.03
CA MET A 429 -1.57 -0.99 -7.07
C MET A 429 -0.51 -2.01 -7.45
N LEU A 430 -0.58 -2.49 -8.69
CA LEU A 430 0.36 -3.45 -9.24
C LEU A 430 1.35 -2.76 -10.18
N TYR A 431 2.59 -3.23 -10.18
CA TYR A 431 3.49 -2.95 -11.30
C TYR A 431 2.86 -3.48 -12.60
N LYS A 432 2.91 -2.66 -13.65
CA LYS A 432 2.61 -3.09 -15.02
C LYS A 432 3.93 -3.39 -15.70
N GLU A 433 4.13 -4.66 -15.97
CA GLU A 433 5.28 -5.22 -16.65
C GLU A 433 5.27 -4.98 -18.15
N VAL A 434 6.46 -5.09 -18.73
CA VAL A 434 6.63 -5.30 -20.17
C VAL A 434 6.40 -6.79 -20.44
N GLU A 435 5.20 -7.15 -20.91
CA GLU A 435 4.74 -8.54 -21.07
C GLU A 435 5.69 -9.45 -21.87
N LEU A 436 6.48 -8.89 -22.79
CA LEU A 436 7.48 -9.63 -23.58
C LEU A 436 8.76 -9.96 -22.81
N ALA A 437 9.01 -9.28 -21.68
CA ALA A 437 10.26 -9.37 -20.92
C ALA A 437 10.07 -9.99 -19.53
N LEU A 438 8.84 -10.06 -19.01
CA LEU A 438 8.57 -10.50 -17.65
C LEU A 438 7.22 -11.24 -17.56
N GLY A 439 7.22 -12.43 -16.96
CA GLY A 439 6.08 -13.35 -16.93
C GLY A 439 5.05 -13.17 -15.80
N ILE A 440 5.06 -12.05 -15.06
CA ILE A 440 4.23 -11.89 -13.84
C ILE A 440 2.71 -11.80 -14.10
N ASN A 441 2.30 -11.45 -15.32
CA ASN A 441 0.90 -11.37 -15.77
C ASN A 441 0.00 -10.51 -14.85
N SER A 442 0.36 -9.24 -14.65
CA SER A 442 -0.40 -8.35 -13.75
C SER A 442 -1.82 -8.06 -14.26
N GLU A 443 -2.09 -8.23 -15.56
CA GLU A 443 -3.46 -8.13 -16.09
C GLU A 443 -4.34 -9.29 -15.63
N TYR A 444 -3.81 -10.52 -15.53
CA TYR A 444 -4.52 -11.65 -14.91
C TYR A 444 -4.89 -11.33 -13.46
N SER A 445 -3.91 -10.95 -12.63
CA SER A 445 -4.16 -10.63 -11.22
C SER A 445 -5.19 -9.51 -11.07
N LYS A 446 -5.07 -8.45 -11.89
CA LYS A 446 -6.06 -7.37 -11.92
C LYS A 446 -7.46 -7.88 -12.25
N ARG A 447 -7.60 -8.68 -13.32
CA ARG A 447 -8.91 -9.19 -13.77
C ARG A 447 -9.52 -10.08 -12.69
N THR A 448 -8.77 -11.03 -12.14
CA THR A 448 -9.22 -11.92 -11.07
C THR A 448 -9.73 -11.10 -9.87
N LEU A 449 -8.93 -10.16 -9.36
CA LEU A 449 -9.31 -9.35 -8.20
C LEU A 449 -10.55 -8.47 -8.45
N LEU A 450 -10.68 -7.87 -9.63
CA LEU A 450 -11.84 -7.04 -9.97
C LEU A 450 -13.14 -7.85 -10.07
N THR A 451 -13.08 -9.14 -10.44
CA THR A 451 -14.26 -10.02 -10.51
C THR A 451 -14.78 -10.46 -9.15
N LEU A 452 -13.98 -10.32 -8.08
CA LEU A 452 -14.37 -10.78 -6.74
C LEU A 452 -15.50 -9.94 -6.12
N HIS A 453 -15.41 -8.60 -6.19
CA HIS A 453 -16.39 -7.68 -5.60
C HIS A 453 -16.20 -6.22 -6.09
N PRO A 454 -17.26 -5.41 -6.26
CA PRO A 454 -17.15 -4.00 -6.69
C PRO A 454 -16.39 -3.07 -5.73
N ASN A 455 -16.23 -3.44 -4.45
CA ASN A 455 -15.40 -2.69 -3.48
C ASN A 455 -13.88 -2.88 -3.68
N ILE A 456 -13.48 -3.81 -4.56
CA ILE A 456 -12.08 -4.02 -4.93
C ILE A 456 -11.76 -3.18 -6.17
N LYS A 457 -10.72 -2.37 -6.08
CA LYS A 457 -10.23 -1.54 -7.20
C LYS A 457 -8.74 -1.75 -7.38
N VAL A 458 -8.36 -2.07 -8.62
CA VAL A 458 -6.98 -2.36 -8.99
C VAL A 458 -6.49 -1.38 -10.05
N MET A 459 -5.34 -0.77 -9.81
CA MET A 459 -4.59 0.01 -10.78
C MET A 459 -3.28 -0.71 -11.14
N ARG A 460 -2.88 -0.58 -12.41
CA ARG A 460 -1.55 -0.97 -12.90
C ARG A 460 -0.80 0.23 -13.46
N HIS A 461 0.48 0.36 -13.16
CA HIS A 461 1.35 1.46 -13.62
C HIS A 461 2.82 0.97 -13.73
N PRO A 462 3.65 1.47 -14.67
CA PRO A 462 3.41 2.52 -15.68
C PRO A 462 2.71 2.03 -16.96
N ASP A 463 2.23 2.95 -17.81
CA ASP A 463 1.93 2.61 -19.22
C ASP A 463 3.17 2.94 -20.07
N HIS A 464 3.85 1.92 -20.57
CA HIS A 464 5.15 2.08 -21.24
C HIS A 464 5.09 2.94 -22.51
N VAL A 465 4.06 2.73 -23.36
CA VAL A 465 3.89 3.45 -24.64
C VAL A 465 3.76 4.97 -24.44
N SER A 466 3.13 5.41 -23.34
CA SER A 466 2.83 6.82 -23.09
C SER A 466 3.78 7.52 -22.11
N SER A 467 4.56 6.78 -21.32
CA SER A 467 5.35 7.34 -20.20
C SER A 467 6.84 7.47 -20.50
N ALA A 468 7.36 6.87 -21.59
CA ALA A 468 8.80 6.71 -21.85
C ALA A 468 9.57 5.97 -20.73
N VAL A 469 8.87 5.41 -19.74
CA VAL A 469 9.44 4.57 -18.67
C VAL A 469 9.34 3.11 -19.12
N TYR A 470 10.42 2.61 -19.70
CA TYR A 470 10.51 1.23 -20.17
C TYR A 470 11.32 0.32 -19.24
N LEU A 471 12.14 0.89 -18.36
CA LEU A 471 13.16 0.15 -17.61
C LEU A 471 12.87 -0.01 -16.12
N TRP A 472 12.07 0.89 -15.54
CA TRP A 472 11.86 0.99 -14.09
C TRP A 472 10.53 0.40 -13.65
N ALA A 473 10.48 -0.03 -12.40
CA ALA A 473 9.34 -0.71 -11.80
C ALA A 473 8.84 -0.03 -10.53
N HIS A 474 7.62 -0.40 -10.14
CA HIS A 474 7.15 -0.21 -8.77
C HIS A 474 7.51 -1.45 -7.99
N HIS A 475 8.42 -1.32 -7.04
CA HIS A 475 9.06 -2.47 -6.40
C HIS A 475 8.75 -2.57 -4.90
N GLU A 476 8.04 -1.58 -4.34
CA GLU A 476 7.58 -1.61 -2.96
C GLU A 476 6.49 -2.68 -2.70
N LYS A 477 6.64 -3.39 -1.57
CA LYS A 477 5.65 -4.32 -1.04
C LYS A 477 5.09 -3.74 0.25
N ILE A 478 3.88 -3.19 0.17
CA ILE A 478 3.21 -2.62 1.35
C ILE A 478 1.77 -3.10 1.46
N ILE A 479 1.36 -3.41 2.68
CA ILE A 479 -0.03 -3.75 3.01
C ILE A 479 -0.44 -2.85 4.17
N VAL A 480 -1.49 -2.05 3.99
CA VAL A 480 -1.98 -1.13 5.02
C VAL A 480 -3.44 -1.43 5.32
N ILE A 481 -3.74 -1.64 6.61
CA ILE A 481 -5.09 -1.92 7.12
C ILE A 481 -5.58 -0.72 7.91
N ASP A 482 -6.73 -0.18 7.51
CA ASP A 482 -7.45 0.95 8.14
C ASP A 482 -6.55 2.17 8.44
N GLN A 483 -5.49 2.36 7.64
CA GLN A 483 -4.43 3.36 7.84
C GLN A 483 -3.82 3.36 9.26
N SER A 484 -3.74 2.18 9.87
CA SER A 484 -3.41 2.01 11.28
C SER A 484 -2.37 0.91 11.53
N VAL A 485 -2.34 -0.11 10.68
CA VAL A 485 -1.32 -1.17 10.66
C VAL A 485 -0.71 -1.21 9.27
N ALA A 486 0.61 -1.18 9.16
CA ALA A 486 1.30 -1.22 7.87
C ALA A 486 2.44 -2.24 7.89
N PHE A 487 2.40 -3.17 6.94
CA PHE A 487 3.48 -4.10 6.65
C PHE A 487 4.38 -3.54 5.55
N VAL A 488 5.70 -3.62 5.74
CA VAL A 488 6.74 -3.09 4.82
C VAL A 488 7.93 -4.06 4.82
N GLY A 489 8.37 -4.50 3.64
CA GLY A 489 9.50 -5.42 3.55
C GLY A 489 9.82 -5.88 2.12
N GLY A 490 10.54 -7.01 2.02
CA GLY A 490 10.92 -7.63 0.75
C GLY A 490 9.89 -8.62 0.18
N ILE A 491 8.90 -9.01 0.97
CA ILE A 491 7.99 -10.13 0.64
C ILE A 491 6.76 -9.64 -0.12
N ASP A 492 6.64 -10.02 -1.40
CA ASP A 492 5.41 -9.84 -2.18
C ASP A 492 4.35 -10.89 -1.78
N LEU A 493 3.06 -10.57 -1.95
CA LEU A 493 1.97 -11.55 -1.90
C LEU A 493 1.91 -12.40 -3.19
N ALA A 494 2.98 -13.14 -3.46
CA ALA A 494 3.19 -13.90 -4.69
C ALA A 494 3.64 -15.34 -4.47
N TYR A 495 3.61 -16.12 -5.55
CA TYR A 495 4.11 -17.51 -5.55
C TYR A 495 5.57 -17.59 -5.12
N GLY A 496 5.91 -18.64 -4.38
CA GLY A 496 7.28 -18.98 -3.97
C GLY A 496 7.83 -18.21 -2.78
N ARG A 497 7.11 -17.19 -2.27
CA ARG A 497 7.56 -16.31 -1.17
C ARG A 497 7.33 -16.90 0.22
N TRP A 498 6.35 -17.80 0.35
CA TRP A 498 6.11 -18.48 1.61
C TRP A 498 7.22 -19.48 1.85
N ASP A 499 7.89 -19.36 3.00
CA ASP A 499 8.87 -20.30 3.50
C ASP A 499 8.97 -20.14 5.02
N ASP A 500 9.53 -21.14 5.69
CA ASP A 500 9.82 -21.10 7.12
C ASP A 500 11.32 -21.29 7.37
N ARG A 501 11.70 -21.42 8.66
CA ARG A 501 13.10 -21.60 9.06
C ARG A 501 13.75 -22.90 8.59
N GLU A 502 12.98 -23.87 8.12
CA GLU A 502 13.51 -25.16 7.66
C GLU A 502 14.02 -25.09 6.22
N HIS A 503 13.53 -24.14 5.41
CA HIS A 503 13.93 -23.97 4.01
C HIS A 503 13.87 -25.28 3.22
N ARG A 504 12.74 -25.99 3.31
CA ARG A 504 12.57 -27.33 2.73
C ARG A 504 12.72 -27.31 1.20
N LEU A 505 13.43 -28.31 0.67
CA LEU A 505 13.62 -28.53 -0.77
C LEU A 505 12.52 -29.37 -1.42
N THR A 506 11.78 -30.15 -0.63
CA THR A 506 10.83 -31.15 -1.12
C THR A 506 9.44 -30.95 -0.52
N ASP A 507 8.41 -31.26 -1.31
CA ASP A 507 7.00 -31.17 -0.92
C ASP A 507 6.14 -32.14 -1.75
N ILE A 508 6.47 -33.43 -1.66
CA ILE A 508 5.81 -34.48 -2.45
C ILE A 508 4.38 -34.74 -1.93
N GLY A 509 4.18 -34.61 -0.61
CA GLY A 509 2.90 -34.85 0.08
C GLY A 509 2.43 -36.31 0.00
N SER A 510 1.74 -36.78 1.04
CA SER A 510 1.02 -38.06 1.03
C SER A 510 -0.07 -37.99 2.09
N VAL A 511 -1.33 -37.81 1.70
CA VAL A 511 -2.47 -37.99 2.62
C VAL A 511 -3.23 -39.21 2.15
N THR A 512 -3.33 -40.24 3.00
CA THR A 512 -4.25 -41.36 2.81
C THR A 512 -5.41 -41.21 3.78
N LEU A 513 -6.64 -41.33 3.29
CA LEU A 513 -7.84 -41.40 4.12
C LEU A 513 -7.87 -42.77 4.79
N SER A 514 -7.91 -42.83 6.11
CA SER A 514 -8.18 -44.07 6.84
C SER A 514 -9.66 -44.45 6.66
N HIS A 515 -9.97 -45.24 5.64
CA HIS A 515 -11.22 -45.99 5.62
C HIS A 515 -11.06 -47.24 6.49
N LEU A 516 -11.77 -47.24 7.62
CA LEU A 516 -12.28 -48.40 8.38
C LEU A 516 -11.59 -49.76 8.14
N GLU A 517 -10.50 -50.02 8.88
CA GLU A 517 -10.16 -51.38 9.31
C GLU A 517 -10.30 -51.49 10.82
N GLN A 518 -11.55 -51.45 11.30
CA GLN A 518 -11.94 -51.99 12.60
C GLN A 518 -13.25 -52.75 12.44
N ALA A 519 -13.15 -53.95 11.86
CA ALA A 519 -14.12 -55.00 12.06
C ALA A 519 -13.50 -56.35 11.68
N GLU A 520 -12.46 -56.80 12.40
CA GLU A 520 -12.13 -58.23 12.56
C GLU A 520 -10.99 -58.42 13.58
N ALA A 521 -11.19 -57.93 14.81
CA ALA A 521 -10.33 -58.28 15.94
C ALA A 521 -11.15 -58.32 17.24
N ALA A 522 -12.23 -59.10 17.24
CA ALA A 522 -12.99 -59.42 18.45
C ALA A 522 -13.78 -60.73 18.32
N SER A 523 -13.09 -61.83 18.00
CA SER A 523 -13.43 -63.20 18.41
C SER A 523 -12.16 -64.02 18.09
N SER A 524 -11.56 -64.85 18.93
CA SER A 524 -12.00 -65.58 20.10
C SER A 524 -10.73 -66.09 20.81
N ASN A 525 -10.67 -65.95 22.13
CA ASN A 525 -9.76 -66.76 22.95
C ASN A 525 -10.48 -68.07 23.26
N MET A 526 -9.92 -69.23 22.88
CA MET A 526 -9.95 -70.48 23.66
C MET A 526 -9.03 -71.56 23.06
N ALA A 527 -8.10 -72.02 23.90
CA ALA A 527 -7.57 -73.38 24.11
C ALA A 527 -7.03 -74.24 22.92
N ALA A 528 -5.78 -74.69 23.10
CA ALA A 528 -5.16 -75.89 22.50
C ALA A 528 -5.73 -77.20 23.14
N PRO A 529 -5.32 -78.46 22.78
CA PRO A 529 -4.22 -78.88 21.89
C PRO A 529 -4.45 -80.14 20.99
N ALA A 530 -3.39 -80.47 20.24
CA ALA A 530 -2.88 -81.82 19.90
C ALA A 530 -3.35 -82.61 18.65
N SER A 531 -2.32 -83.13 17.95
CA SER A 531 -2.27 -84.27 17.00
C SER A 531 -3.03 -84.14 15.67
N GLY A 532 -2.53 -84.55 14.50
CA GLY A 532 -1.31 -85.17 13.98
C GLY A 532 -1.52 -85.20 12.45
N GLY A 533 -0.53 -84.88 11.62
CA GLY A 533 0.34 -85.89 11.03
C GLY A 533 0.37 -85.75 9.49
N GLY A 534 1.54 -86.01 8.90
CA GLY A 534 1.74 -86.40 7.48
C GLY A 534 1.60 -85.28 6.44
N ALA A 535 2.65 -84.60 5.97
CA ALA A 535 3.74 -85.04 5.08
C ALA A 535 3.38 -85.10 3.58
N GLN A 536 4.39 -84.71 2.79
CA GLN A 536 4.55 -84.75 1.32
C GLN A 536 4.04 -83.53 0.55
N SER A 537 4.73 -82.99 -0.44
CA SER A 537 6.11 -83.12 -0.93
C SER A 537 6.27 -82.15 -2.09
N ASN A 538 7.50 -81.67 -2.29
CA ASN A 538 8.12 -81.32 -3.57
C ASN A 538 7.57 -80.16 -4.43
N GLY A 539 8.52 -79.28 -4.78
CA GLY A 539 8.84 -79.14 -6.20
C GLY A 539 8.92 -77.72 -6.73
N ARG A 540 10.17 -77.23 -6.80
CA ARG A 540 10.68 -76.15 -7.65
C ARG A 540 9.97 -75.96 -9.00
N GLY A 541 9.76 -74.69 -9.37
CA GLY A 541 10.57 -74.11 -10.44
C GLY A 541 9.86 -73.61 -11.73
N ILE A 542 10.01 -72.30 -11.95
CA ILE A 542 10.41 -71.59 -13.20
C ILE A 542 9.63 -71.86 -14.50
N PHE A 543 9.03 -70.84 -15.12
CA PHE A 543 9.50 -70.14 -16.35
C PHE A 543 8.46 -69.19 -16.97
N THR A 544 9.03 -68.26 -17.71
CA THR A 544 8.52 -67.05 -18.40
C THR A 544 7.93 -67.32 -19.81
N VAL A 545 7.39 -66.24 -20.42
CA VAL A 545 7.55 -65.80 -21.84
C VAL A 545 6.27 -65.68 -22.73
N THR A 546 6.17 -64.51 -23.41
CA THR A 546 5.57 -64.13 -24.73
C THR A 546 4.06 -64.00 -25.03
N ASP A 547 3.67 -62.75 -25.36
CA ASP A 547 3.38 -62.15 -26.70
C ASP A 547 2.10 -62.49 -27.52
N SER A 548 1.61 -61.43 -28.21
CA SER A 548 0.78 -61.36 -29.45
C SER A 548 -0.73 -61.04 -29.42
N ALA A 549 -1.05 -59.85 -29.95
CA ALA A 549 -2.07 -59.42 -30.95
C ALA A 549 -3.53 -59.96 -30.97
N ASP A 550 -4.53 -59.06 -31.09
CA ASP A 550 -5.36 -58.91 -32.32
C ASP A 550 -6.29 -57.68 -32.37
N GLN A 551 -6.62 -57.24 -33.60
CA GLN A 551 -7.50 -56.09 -33.98
C GLN A 551 -9.02 -56.44 -34.02
N PRO A 552 -9.92 -55.50 -34.42
CA PRO A 552 -10.23 -55.35 -35.85
C PRO A 552 -10.37 -53.89 -36.37
N ARG A 553 -10.15 -53.74 -37.68
CA ARG A 553 -10.33 -52.53 -38.52
C ARG A 553 -11.67 -52.56 -39.27
N LEU A 554 -12.14 -51.38 -39.73
CA LEU A 554 -12.69 -51.20 -41.09
C LEU A 554 -12.36 -49.79 -41.65
N LYS A 555 -11.90 -49.78 -42.90
CA LYS A 555 -11.45 -48.67 -43.80
C LYS A 555 -12.69 -47.92 -44.40
N GLY A 556 -12.65 -46.74 -45.03
CA GLY A 556 -11.60 -45.83 -45.52
C GLY A 556 -12.02 -45.17 -46.86
N GLN A 557 -11.27 -44.13 -47.29
CA GLN A 557 -11.18 -43.43 -48.61
C GLN A 557 -11.60 -41.94 -48.57
N GLY A 558 -10.88 -40.94 -49.11
CA GLY A 558 -9.60 -40.94 -49.81
C GLY A 558 -9.22 -39.57 -50.40
N ARG A 559 -8.01 -39.11 -50.03
CA ARG A 559 -6.96 -38.45 -50.84
C ARG A 559 -7.00 -36.94 -51.24
N PRO A 560 -5.79 -36.35 -51.48
CA PRO A 560 -5.47 -34.92 -51.28
C PRO A 560 -4.82 -34.23 -52.52
N LYS A 561 -4.43 -32.94 -52.44
CA LYS A 561 -3.32 -32.27 -53.20
C LYS A 561 -3.22 -30.78 -52.79
N ARG A 562 -2.12 -30.31 -52.16
CA ARG A 562 -0.84 -29.77 -52.69
C ARG A 562 -0.90 -28.37 -53.37
N SER A 563 -0.33 -27.37 -52.65
CA SER A 563 0.72 -26.39 -53.04
C SER A 563 0.51 -25.37 -54.18
N ARG A 564 0.67 -24.06 -53.90
CA ARG A 564 1.82 -23.21 -54.35
C ARG A 564 1.63 -21.69 -54.11
N PHE A 565 2.75 -21.03 -53.80
CA PHE A 565 3.01 -19.58 -53.82
C PHE A 565 2.83 -18.93 -55.21
N SER A 566 2.45 -17.65 -55.25
CA SER A 566 3.09 -16.64 -56.14
C SER A 566 2.78 -15.19 -55.72
N ILE A 567 3.76 -14.32 -55.95
CA ILE A 567 3.78 -12.86 -55.75
C ILE A 567 3.57 -12.17 -57.11
N ARG A 568 2.76 -11.09 -57.18
CA ARG A 568 3.04 -9.93 -58.06
C ARG A 568 2.25 -8.67 -57.69
N ARG A 569 2.97 -7.54 -57.77
CA ARG A 569 2.60 -6.13 -57.51
C ARG A 569 1.62 -5.53 -58.52
N HIS A 570 0.84 -4.53 -58.09
CA HIS A 570 0.81 -3.21 -58.74
C HIS A 570 0.42 -2.06 -57.78
N LEU A 571 1.02 -0.90 -58.04
CA LEU A 571 0.98 0.36 -57.29
C LEU A 571 -0.22 1.25 -57.68
N GLN A 572 -0.77 2.04 -56.74
CA GLN A 572 -0.62 3.51 -56.62
C GLN A 572 -1.75 4.18 -55.80
N LYS A 573 -1.29 5.05 -54.88
CA LYS A 573 -1.78 6.41 -54.53
C LYS A 573 -2.93 6.63 -53.51
N HIS A 574 -2.47 7.23 -52.41
CA HIS A 574 -3.03 8.32 -51.59
C HIS A 574 -4.24 8.08 -50.66
N GLY A 575 -4.03 8.41 -49.38
CA GLY A 575 -5.09 8.88 -48.49
C GLY A 575 -4.92 8.47 -47.04
N LEU A 576 -4.34 9.35 -46.22
CA LEU A 576 -4.42 9.31 -44.76
C LEU A 576 -5.89 9.46 -44.32
N THR A 577 -6.37 8.63 -43.39
CA THR A 577 -7.30 9.01 -42.31
C THR A 577 -7.53 7.84 -41.32
N SER A 578 -7.88 8.22 -40.09
CA SER A 578 -7.95 7.44 -38.85
C SER A 578 -9.04 6.37 -38.82
N ALA A 579 -8.83 5.31 -38.03
CA ALA A 579 -9.88 4.41 -37.59
C ALA A 579 -9.92 4.34 -36.05
N ASP A 580 -10.93 5.01 -35.49
CA ASP A 580 -11.63 4.60 -34.28
C ASP A 580 -12.49 3.35 -34.62
N SER A 581 -12.69 2.46 -33.66
CA SER A 581 -13.98 1.77 -33.49
C SER A 581 -14.12 1.21 -32.10
N ASP A 582 -15.15 1.76 -31.45
CA ASP A 582 -15.86 1.27 -30.28
C ASP A 582 -16.45 -0.12 -30.51
N SER A 583 -16.67 -0.84 -29.41
CA SER A 583 -17.76 -1.81 -29.31
C SER A 583 -18.49 -1.57 -28.00
N GLU A 584 -19.69 -1.00 -28.15
CA GLU A 584 -20.76 -0.93 -27.17
C GLU A 584 -21.28 -2.35 -26.88
N LEU A 585 -21.63 -2.61 -25.62
CA LEU A 585 -22.53 -3.70 -25.25
C LEU A 585 -23.70 -3.06 -24.51
N GLU A 586 -24.86 -3.14 -25.16
CA GLU A 586 -26.15 -2.66 -24.70
C GLU A 586 -26.71 -3.50 -23.54
N GLU A 587 -27.55 -2.84 -22.77
CA GLU A 587 -28.39 -3.34 -21.68
C GLU A 587 -29.51 -4.24 -22.23
N GLU A 588 -29.80 -5.35 -21.56
CA GLU A 588 -31.10 -6.04 -21.72
C GLU A 588 -31.79 -6.22 -20.37
N GLU A 589 -33.09 -5.96 -20.43
CA GLU A 589 -34.07 -5.89 -19.35
C GLU A 589 -34.44 -7.24 -18.72
N SER A 590 -34.93 -7.10 -17.50
CA SER A 590 -35.55 -8.11 -16.65
C SER A 590 -36.69 -8.90 -17.31
N TRP A 591 -36.71 -10.22 -17.10
CA TRP A 591 -37.93 -11.00 -17.06
C TRP A 591 -38.04 -11.74 -15.72
N SER A 592 -39.14 -11.43 -15.03
CA SER A 592 -39.61 -12.04 -13.79
C SER A 592 -40.17 -13.45 -14.02
N VAL A 593 -39.73 -14.43 -13.23
CA VAL A 593 -40.53 -15.63 -12.93
C VAL A 593 -40.49 -15.89 -11.42
N SER A 594 -41.66 -15.78 -10.82
CA SER A 594 -42.00 -16.14 -9.45
C SER A 594 -42.17 -17.65 -9.33
N ILE A 595 -41.44 -18.29 -8.39
CA ILE A 595 -41.89 -19.54 -7.75
C ILE A 595 -41.66 -19.44 -6.24
N THR A 596 -42.74 -19.75 -5.55
CA THR A 596 -43.05 -19.71 -4.12
C THR A 596 -42.29 -20.71 -3.24
N ASN A 597 -41.92 -20.24 -2.04
CA ASN A 597 -41.94 -20.87 -0.71
C ASN A 597 -41.86 -22.40 -0.56
N GLN A 598 -40.95 -22.84 0.32
CA GLN A 598 -41.36 -23.56 1.54
C GLN A 598 -40.32 -23.45 2.68
N HIS A 599 -40.87 -23.28 3.90
CA HIS A 599 -40.25 -23.02 5.19
C HIS A 599 -39.76 -24.28 5.93
N THR A 600 -38.77 -24.11 6.82
CA THR A 600 -38.69 -24.63 8.22
C THR A 600 -37.41 -24.06 8.86
N LEU A 601 -37.38 -23.05 9.74
CA LEU A 601 -37.81 -22.84 11.14
C LEU A 601 -37.06 -23.63 12.26
N ILE A 602 -36.14 -22.89 12.93
CA ILE A 602 -35.90 -22.76 14.42
C ILE A 602 -35.09 -23.88 15.13
N PRO A 603 -34.43 -23.70 16.33
CA PRO A 603 -33.68 -22.59 17.00
C PRO A 603 -32.28 -23.02 17.53
N GLY A 604 -31.52 -22.06 18.13
CA GLY A 604 -30.97 -22.29 19.48
C GLY A 604 -29.50 -21.97 19.77
N ARG A 605 -29.27 -20.82 20.43
CA ARG A 605 -28.10 -20.44 21.26
C ARG A 605 -27.99 -21.37 22.52
N PRO A 606 -26.89 -21.38 23.34
CA PRO A 606 -26.08 -20.22 23.73
C PRO A 606 -24.57 -20.44 23.95
N ALA A 607 -23.92 -19.33 24.29
CA ALA A 607 -22.52 -19.16 24.65
C ALA A 607 -22.14 -19.70 26.04
N GLU A 608 -20.88 -20.10 26.22
CA GLU A 608 -20.19 -20.06 27.52
C GLU A 608 -18.73 -19.59 27.36
N LEU A 609 -18.37 -18.60 28.18
CA LEU A 609 -17.00 -18.25 28.55
C LEU A 609 -16.40 -19.36 29.43
N ARG A 610 -15.09 -19.64 29.30
CA ARG A 610 -14.19 -19.68 30.47
C ARG A 610 -12.69 -19.70 30.11
N THR A 611 -12.01 -18.82 30.83
CA THR A 611 -10.58 -18.59 31.03
C THR A 611 -9.87 -19.79 31.68
N ALA A 612 -8.63 -20.09 31.31
CA ALA A 612 -7.50 -20.31 32.24
C ALA A 612 -6.20 -20.70 31.51
N ALA A 613 -5.12 -20.02 31.88
CA ALA A 613 -3.74 -20.35 31.58
C ALA A 613 -3.25 -21.58 32.36
N LEU A 614 -2.21 -22.26 31.87
CA LEU A 614 -1.13 -22.81 32.69
C LEU A 614 0.09 -23.23 31.84
N ILE A 615 1.24 -22.99 32.46
CA ILE A 615 2.62 -23.18 32.01
C ILE A 615 3.04 -24.65 32.23
N GLY A 616 3.87 -25.21 31.33
CA GLY A 616 4.56 -26.49 31.57
C GLY A 616 5.60 -26.82 30.51
N GLN A 617 6.88 -26.84 30.91
CA GLN A 617 8.06 -27.20 30.13
C GLN A 617 8.10 -28.70 29.77
N SER A 618 8.68 -29.08 28.62
CA SER A 618 9.43 -30.34 28.51
C SER A 618 10.38 -30.40 27.30
N ARG A 619 11.52 -31.03 27.56
CA ARG A 619 12.73 -31.23 26.74
C ARG A 619 12.56 -32.05 25.45
N ALA A 620 13.58 -31.91 24.62
CA ALA A 620 13.85 -32.55 23.33
C ALA A 620 13.87 -34.09 23.34
N GLY A 621 13.41 -34.65 22.21
CA GLY A 621 13.55 -36.05 21.79
C GLY A 621 13.18 -36.17 20.31
N SER A 622 13.99 -36.91 19.55
CA SER A 622 14.04 -36.98 18.08
C SER A 622 12.79 -37.53 17.40
N GLY A 623 12.51 -37.00 16.19
CA GLY A 623 11.83 -37.63 15.06
C GLY A 623 10.72 -38.65 15.35
N SER A 624 9.47 -38.18 15.43
CA SER A 624 8.31 -38.98 15.00
C SER A 624 7.10 -38.07 14.78
N VAL A 625 6.30 -38.47 13.80
CA VAL A 625 5.04 -37.89 13.30
C VAL A 625 4.20 -37.22 14.41
N ARG A 626 4.05 -35.89 14.35
CA ARG A 626 3.11 -35.17 15.23
C ARG A 626 1.74 -35.09 14.56
N SER A 627 0.80 -35.89 15.07
CA SER A 627 -0.63 -35.64 14.97
C SER A 627 -0.93 -34.28 15.60
N GLN A 628 -1.58 -33.37 14.86
CA GLN A 628 -2.23 -32.20 15.44
C GLN A 628 -3.73 -32.47 15.51
N HIS A 629 -4.29 -32.45 16.72
CA HIS A 629 -5.72 -32.58 16.95
C HIS A 629 -6.45 -31.32 16.45
N SER A 630 -6.91 -31.36 15.20
CA SER A 630 -8.04 -30.55 14.75
C SER A 630 -9.32 -31.32 15.07
N GLY A 631 -10.37 -30.64 15.55
CA GLY A 631 -11.65 -31.25 15.92
C GLY A 631 -12.48 -31.83 14.75
N VAL A 632 -11.82 -32.30 13.67
CA VAL A 632 -12.42 -32.87 12.47
C VAL A 632 -11.55 -34.04 11.98
N GLY A 633 -11.60 -35.19 12.66
CA GLY A 633 -10.95 -36.45 12.23
C GLY A 633 -9.41 -36.42 12.16
N GLU A 634 -8.76 -37.51 12.59
CA GLU A 634 -7.30 -37.61 12.49
C GLU A 634 -6.86 -37.83 11.04
N LEU A 635 -6.39 -36.77 10.38
CA LEU A 635 -5.65 -36.85 9.12
C LEU A 635 -4.21 -37.27 9.41
N LEU A 636 -3.83 -38.50 9.05
CA LEU A 636 -2.44 -38.96 9.06
C LEU A 636 -1.85 -38.81 7.65
N GLY A 637 -0.97 -37.83 7.47
CA GLY A 637 -0.27 -37.60 6.20
C GLY A 637 0.32 -36.19 6.07
N ASN A 638 1.33 -36.02 5.23
CA ASN A 638 1.89 -34.69 4.93
C ASN A 638 0.97 -33.98 3.92
N THR A 639 0.17 -33.04 4.41
CA THR A 639 -0.49 -32.03 3.57
C THR A 639 0.57 -31.17 2.89
N ARG A 640 0.46 -30.97 1.57
CA ARG A 640 1.41 -30.15 0.82
C ARG A 640 1.46 -28.72 1.35
N PHE A 641 2.64 -28.11 1.36
CA PHE A 641 2.81 -26.71 1.74
C PHE A 641 2.68 -25.79 0.53
N TRP A 642 3.33 -26.11 -0.58
CA TRP A 642 3.36 -25.27 -1.79
C TRP A 642 2.48 -25.89 -2.85
N HIS A 643 1.30 -25.35 -3.12
CA HIS A 643 0.36 -25.93 -4.08
C HIS A 643 0.59 -25.37 -5.50
N GLY A 644 0.60 -26.23 -6.52
CA GLY A 644 0.72 -25.82 -7.93
C GLY A 644 1.91 -24.90 -8.21
N LYS A 645 1.62 -23.72 -8.76
CA LYS A 645 2.60 -22.69 -9.15
C LYS A 645 3.42 -22.11 -8.00
N ASP A 646 3.02 -22.39 -6.77
CA ASP A 646 3.74 -21.99 -5.59
C ASP A 646 4.97 -22.88 -5.28
N TYR A 647 5.03 -24.10 -5.84
CA TYR A 647 6.24 -24.92 -5.83
C TYR A 647 7.09 -24.59 -7.04
N CYS A 648 8.24 -23.94 -6.81
CA CYS A 648 8.96 -23.25 -7.86
C CYS A 648 10.48 -23.22 -7.62
N ASN A 649 11.24 -23.09 -8.72
CA ASN A 649 12.68 -22.88 -8.72
C ASN A 649 13.02 -21.91 -9.87
N PHE A 650 13.32 -20.65 -9.54
CA PHE A 650 13.43 -19.55 -10.52
C PHE A 650 14.71 -19.60 -11.36
N VAL A 651 15.73 -20.31 -10.89
CA VAL A 651 16.96 -20.52 -11.68
C VAL A 651 16.70 -21.58 -12.76
N TYR A 652 15.94 -22.62 -12.39
CA TYR A 652 15.61 -23.71 -13.30
C TYR A 652 14.60 -23.31 -14.38
N LYS A 653 13.51 -22.65 -14.00
CA LYS A 653 12.42 -22.31 -14.92
C LYS A 653 11.56 -21.17 -14.40
N ASP A 654 11.27 -20.18 -15.26
CA ASP A 654 10.35 -19.11 -14.94
C ASP A 654 8.88 -19.57 -14.97
N TRP A 655 8.00 -18.82 -14.31
CA TRP A 655 6.58 -19.17 -14.24
C TRP A 655 5.89 -19.10 -15.60
N ILE A 656 5.04 -20.08 -15.86
CA ILE A 656 4.22 -20.16 -17.07
C ILE A 656 2.77 -20.41 -16.70
N GLN A 657 1.83 -20.01 -17.57
CA GLN A 657 0.39 -20.32 -17.45
C GLN A 657 -0.20 -19.96 -16.07
N LEU A 658 0.06 -18.73 -15.58
CA LEU A 658 -0.37 -18.29 -14.24
C LEU A 658 -1.90 -18.37 -14.03
N GLU A 659 -2.68 -18.47 -15.10
CA GLU A 659 -4.12 -18.73 -15.08
C GLU A 659 -4.53 -20.13 -14.59
N LYS A 660 -3.57 -21.06 -14.45
CA LYS A 660 -3.74 -22.39 -13.86
C LYS A 660 -2.93 -22.48 -12.56
N PRO A 661 -3.45 -21.94 -11.45
CA PRO A 661 -2.67 -21.72 -10.22
C PRO A 661 -2.30 -23.01 -9.47
N PHE A 662 -3.12 -24.05 -9.59
CA PHE A 662 -2.94 -25.32 -8.87
C PHE A 662 -2.25 -26.41 -9.69
N ASP A 663 -1.91 -26.13 -10.95
CA ASP A 663 -1.12 -27.04 -11.78
C ASP A 663 0.36 -26.86 -11.49
N ASP A 664 1.09 -27.95 -11.33
CA ASP A 664 2.55 -27.90 -11.26
C ASP A 664 3.14 -27.56 -12.63
N PHE A 665 4.21 -26.75 -12.64
CA PHE A 665 4.95 -26.40 -13.87
C PHE A 665 6.38 -26.94 -13.90
N ILE A 666 6.82 -27.48 -12.75
CA ILE A 666 8.04 -28.27 -12.54
C ILE A 666 7.65 -29.57 -11.85
N ASP A 667 8.37 -30.65 -12.15
CA ASP A 667 8.10 -31.97 -11.55
C ASP A 667 8.70 -32.06 -10.15
N ARG A 668 7.84 -32.20 -9.13
CA ARG A 668 8.20 -32.27 -7.71
C ARG A 668 9.01 -33.50 -7.35
N HIS A 669 8.87 -34.59 -8.10
CA HIS A 669 9.57 -35.84 -7.81
C HIS A 669 11.04 -35.81 -8.28
N THR A 670 11.38 -34.89 -9.19
CA THR A 670 12.72 -34.82 -9.78
C THR A 670 13.43 -33.49 -9.52
N THR A 671 12.68 -32.41 -9.28
CA THR A 671 13.22 -31.06 -9.16
C THR A 671 12.91 -30.49 -7.77
N PRO A 672 13.93 -30.20 -6.94
CA PRO A 672 13.70 -29.51 -5.67
C PRO A 672 13.22 -28.08 -5.91
N ARG A 673 12.35 -27.59 -5.02
CA ARG A 673 12.04 -26.15 -5.00
C ARG A 673 13.25 -25.36 -4.54
N MET A 674 13.30 -24.09 -4.91
CA MET A 674 14.29 -23.15 -4.38
C MET A 674 13.73 -22.45 -3.15
N PRO A 675 14.38 -22.57 -1.97
CA PRO A 675 13.96 -21.86 -0.77
C PRO A 675 14.04 -20.34 -0.89
N TRP A 676 13.17 -19.66 -0.15
CA TRP A 676 13.06 -18.20 -0.13
C TRP A 676 13.35 -17.67 1.26
N HIS A 677 14.46 -16.96 1.41
CA HIS A 677 14.86 -16.29 2.65
C HIS A 677 14.67 -14.79 2.51
N ASP A 678 13.87 -14.19 3.38
CA ASP A 678 13.47 -12.79 3.24
C ASP A 678 13.13 -12.14 4.59
N ILE A 679 13.06 -10.81 4.62
CA ILE A 679 12.79 -10.01 5.81
C ILE A 679 11.64 -9.05 5.55
N SER A 680 10.75 -8.93 6.54
CA SER A 680 9.67 -7.96 6.53
C SER A 680 9.47 -7.34 7.91
N SER A 681 8.60 -6.35 8.00
CA SER A 681 8.27 -5.67 9.24
C SER A 681 6.81 -5.21 9.25
N VAL A 682 6.28 -4.96 10.43
CA VAL A 682 5.00 -4.26 10.65
C VAL A 682 5.22 -3.09 11.60
N VAL A 683 4.55 -1.98 11.30
CA VAL A 683 4.52 -0.77 12.12
C VAL A 683 3.08 -0.31 12.32
N HIS A 684 2.86 0.45 13.39
CA HIS A 684 1.53 0.86 13.83
C HIS A 684 1.40 2.39 13.90
N GLY A 685 0.17 2.88 13.94
CA GLY A 685 -0.15 4.27 14.28
C GLY A 685 0.37 5.27 13.26
N LYS A 686 1.14 6.25 13.74
CA LYS A 686 1.60 7.36 12.88
C LYS A 686 2.53 6.87 11.76
N ALA A 687 3.43 5.92 12.07
CA ALA A 687 4.27 5.30 11.04
C ALA A 687 3.43 4.56 9.99
N ALA A 688 2.37 3.86 10.40
CA ALA A 688 1.44 3.22 9.45
C ALA A 688 0.70 4.25 8.58
N ARG A 689 0.37 5.43 9.12
CA ARG A 689 -0.20 6.55 8.36
C ARG A 689 0.77 7.16 7.38
N ASP A 690 2.06 7.22 7.69
CA ASP A 690 3.08 7.66 6.74
C ASP A 690 3.18 6.68 5.55
N VAL A 691 3.12 5.37 5.79
CA VAL A 691 3.03 4.36 4.72
C VAL A 691 1.72 4.52 3.92
N ALA A 692 0.57 4.70 4.59
CA ALA A 692 -0.71 4.97 3.93
C ALA A 692 -0.65 6.23 3.06
N ARG A 693 0.00 7.29 3.55
CA ARG A 693 0.16 8.56 2.85
C ARG A 693 0.99 8.39 1.58
N HIS A 694 2.02 7.55 1.58
CA HIS A 694 2.75 7.17 0.37
C HIS A 694 1.84 6.49 -0.65
N PHE A 695 1.05 5.49 -0.22
CA PHE A 695 0.07 4.81 -1.08
C PHE A 695 -0.94 5.78 -1.70
N ILE A 696 -1.56 6.62 -0.87
CA ILE A 696 -2.56 7.60 -1.28
C ILE A 696 -1.99 8.59 -2.29
N GLN A 697 -0.75 9.03 -2.11
CA GLN A 697 -0.07 9.90 -3.06
C GLN A 697 0.05 9.23 -4.43
N ARG A 698 0.55 8.00 -4.48
CA ARG A 698 0.72 7.22 -5.72
C ARG A 698 -0.61 6.87 -6.38
N TRP A 699 -1.63 6.52 -5.60
CA TRP A 699 -2.97 6.22 -6.11
C TRP A 699 -3.58 7.45 -6.78
N ASN A 700 -3.59 8.58 -6.07
CA ASN A 700 -4.16 9.83 -6.56
C ASN A 700 -3.37 10.37 -7.77
N PHE A 701 -2.05 10.21 -7.80
CA PHE A 701 -1.21 10.51 -8.96
C PHE A 701 -1.57 9.62 -10.16
N THR A 702 -1.62 8.30 -9.97
CA THR A 702 -1.94 7.33 -11.01
C THR A 702 -3.32 7.58 -11.62
N LYS A 703 -4.31 7.89 -10.78
CA LYS A 703 -5.67 8.30 -11.19
C LYS A 703 -5.65 9.53 -12.11
N LEU A 704 -4.77 10.48 -11.84
CA LEU A 704 -4.66 11.73 -12.61
C LEU A 704 -4.02 11.50 -13.98
N VAL A 705 -2.91 10.76 -14.01
CA VAL A 705 -2.13 10.57 -15.25
C VAL A 705 -2.74 9.55 -16.20
N LYS A 706 -3.59 8.62 -15.72
CA LYS A 706 -4.24 7.61 -16.56
C LYS A 706 -5.73 7.90 -16.77
N PRO A 707 -6.17 8.32 -17.98
CA PRO A 707 -7.56 8.65 -18.27
C PRO A 707 -8.56 7.56 -17.88
N LYS A 708 -8.24 6.27 -18.10
CA LYS A 708 -9.10 5.13 -17.75
C LYS A 708 -9.48 5.04 -16.27
N TYR A 709 -8.68 5.62 -15.38
CA TYR A 709 -8.94 5.63 -13.94
C TYR A 709 -9.62 6.91 -13.47
N ARG A 710 -9.93 7.87 -14.35
CA ARG A 710 -10.57 9.15 -13.97
C ARG A 710 -12.02 9.01 -13.55
N SER A 711 -12.69 7.91 -13.92
CA SER A 711 -14.05 7.58 -13.49
C SER A 711 -14.22 7.66 -11.96
N LEU A 712 -15.44 7.97 -11.51
CA LEU A 712 -15.80 7.99 -10.08
C LEU A 712 -15.72 6.60 -9.43
N SER A 713 -15.74 5.53 -10.22
CA SER A 713 -15.56 4.16 -9.73
C SER A 713 -14.19 3.94 -9.07
N TYR A 714 -13.19 4.75 -9.41
CA TYR A 714 -11.91 4.82 -8.72
C TYR A 714 -11.89 6.10 -7.87
N PRO A 715 -12.18 6.04 -6.56
CA PRO A 715 -12.26 7.25 -5.75
C PRO A 715 -10.88 7.90 -5.55
N TYR A 716 -10.86 9.19 -5.22
CA TYR A 716 -9.69 9.79 -4.60
C TYR A 716 -9.59 9.30 -3.15
N LEU A 717 -8.39 8.95 -2.71
CA LEU A 717 -8.15 8.53 -1.33
C LEU A 717 -7.70 9.71 -0.47
N LEU A 718 -8.08 9.69 0.80
CA LEU A 718 -7.76 10.73 1.79
C LEU A 718 -6.95 10.12 2.95
N PRO A 719 -5.88 10.79 3.42
CA PRO A 719 -5.16 10.31 4.60
C PRO A 719 -5.98 10.59 5.87
N LYS A 720 -5.95 9.65 6.81
CA LYS A 720 -6.41 9.89 8.17
C LYS A 720 -5.44 10.82 8.90
N SER A 721 -5.97 11.75 9.70
CA SER A 721 -5.22 12.77 10.42
C SER A 721 -4.32 12.16 11.50
N HIS A 722 -3.04 12.50 11.61
CA HIS A 722 -2.14 11.95 12.65
C HIS A 722 -2.64 12.10 14.11
N THR A 723 -3.64 12.97 14.35
CA THR A 723 -4.28 13.13 15.66
C THR A 723 -4.99 11.87 16.15
N THR A 724 -5.60 11.08 15.27
CA THR A 724 -6.36 9.87 15.65
C THR A 724 -5.51 8.58 15.61
N ALA A 725 -4.19 8.70 15.46
CA ALA A 725 -3.31 7.55 15.19
C ALA A 725 -3.13 6.62 16.39
N GLY A 726 -3.51 7.06 17.58
CA GLY A 726 -3.54 6.25 18.80
C GLY A 726 -4.81 5.42 18.99
N GLU A 727 -5.85 5.61 18.16
CA GLU A 727 -7.17 4.96 18.35
C GLU A 727 -7.29 3.61 17.61
N GLN A 728 -6.20 2.84 17.57
CA GLN A 728 -6.14 1.62 16.77
C GLN A 728 -7.00 0.51 17.39
N ARG A 729 -7.73 -0.23 16.56
CA ARG A 729 -8.60 -1.33 17.00
C ARG A 729 -7.90 -2.69 17.06
N TYR A 730 -6.87 -2.86 16.23
CA TYR A 730 -6.08 -4.07 16.12
C TYR A 730 -4.60 -3.71 16.21
N GLN A 731 -3.85 -4.51 16.93
CA GLN A 731 -2.40 -4.45 17.00
C GLN A 731 -1.86 -5.86 16.82
N VAL A 732 -0.84 -6.00 15.98
CA VAL A 732 -0.15 -7.28 15.80
C VAL A 732 0.46 -7.72 17.15
N PRO A 733 0.35 -9.00 17.53
CA PRO A 733 0.91 -9.50 18.78
C PRO A 733 2.45 -9.43 18.79
N ASN A 734 3.02 -9.29 19.99
CA ASN A 734 4.47 -9.29 20.25
C ASN A 734 5.26 -8.14 19.60
N CYS A 735 4.64 -6.96 19.41
CA CYS A 735 5.36 -5.75 19.02
C CYS A 735 6.23 -5.19 20.16
N ILE A 736 7.31 -4.54 19.78
CA ILE A 736 8.25 -3.80 20.64
C ILE A 736 8.05 -2.31 20.41
N GLN A 737 8.12 -1.50 21.46
CA GLN A 737 8.06 -0.04 21.33
C GLN A 737 9.39 0.49 20.83
N THR A 738 9.36 1.19 19.69
CA THR A 738 10.57 1.67 19.02
C THR A 738 10.40 3.10 18.52
N LYS A 739 11.51 3.68 18.06
CA LYS A 739 11.52 4.89 17.26
C LYS A 739 11.59 4.51 15.79
N VAL A 740 10.69 5.03 14.99
CA VAL A 740 10.48 4.61 13.61
C VAL A 740 10.48 5.81 12.68
N GLN A 741 11.06 5.66 11.50
CA GLN A 741 10.88 6.61 10.40
C GLN A 741 10.67 5.86 9.08
N ILE A 742 9.66 6.27 8.32
CA ILE A 742 9.43 5.73 6.97
C ILE A 742 10.36 6.43 5.99
N LEU A 743 10.91 5.68 5.05
CA LEU A 743 11.84 6.10 4.02
C LEU A 743 11.33 5.63 2.66
N ARG A 744 11.73 6.29 1.57
CA ARG A 744 11.37 5.86 0.21
C ARG A 744 12.37 6.28 -0.85
N SER A 745 12.30 5.58 -1.97
CA SER A 745 12.79 6.01 -3.28
C SER A 745 11.59 6.39 -4.13
N ALA A 746 11.50 7.63 -4.57
CA ALA A 746 10.37 8.12 -5.37
C ALA A 746 10.76 9.32 -6.24
N CYS A 747 10.08 9.51 -7.37
CA CYS A 747 10.32 10.66 -8.23
C CYS A 747 9.07 11.04 -9.05
N ASP A 748 9.24 11.89 -10.06
CA ASP A 748 8.15 12.44 -10.87
C ASP A 748 7.35 11.35 -11.59
N TRP A 749 8.02 10.34 -12.16
CA TRP A 749 7.32 9.27 -12.91
C TRP A 749 6.51 8.35 -11.99
N SER A 750 6.96 8.14 -10.75
CA SER A 750 6.38 7.15 -9.83
C SER A 750 5.37 7.73 -8.83
N ALA A 751 5.56 8.97 -8.39
CA ALA A 751 4.73 9.63 -7.37
C ALA A 751 4.35 11.10 -7.70
N GLY A 752 4.78 11.62 -8.87
CA GLY A 752 4.47 12.99 -9.29
C GLY A 752 5.12 14.08 -8.44
N ILE A 753 6.30 13.82 -7.86
CA ILE A 753 7.06 14.80 -7.08
C ILE A 753 8.16 15.45 -7.92
N LYS A 754 8.31 16.78 -7.78
CA LYS A 754 9.25 17.60 -8.57
C LYS A 754 10.71 17.18 -8.43
N TYR A 755 11.10 16.89 -7.19
CA TYR A 755 12.43 16.48 -6.81
C TYR A 755 12.33 15.03 -6.37
N HIS A 756 13.25 14.19 -6.83
CA HIS A 756 13.29 12.81 -6.39
C HIS A 756 13.64 12.77 -4.89
N GLU A 757 13.19 11.71 -4.24
CA GLU A 757 13.53 11.37 -2.87
C GLU A 757 14.35 10.08 -2.89
N GLU A 758 15.48 10.10 -2.19
CA GLU A 758 16.42 8.99 -2.03
C GLU A 758 16.74 8.75 -0.54
N SER A 759 15.72 8.89 0.31
CA SER A 759 15.87 8.87 1.77
C SER A 759 16.36 7.51 2.30
N ILE A 760 16.08 6.42 1.56
CA ILE A 760 16.63 5.09 1.85
C ILE A 760 18.15 5.07 1.71
N HIS A 761 18.68 5.55 0.58
CA HIS A 761 20.13 5.59 0.33
C HIS A 761 20.86 6.44 1.38
N ASN A 762 20.32 7.61 1.68
CA ASN A 762 20.85 8.49 2.70
C ASN A 762 20.89 7.83 4.09
N ALA A 763 19.85 7.09 4.47
CA ALA A 763 19.81 6.36 5.72
C ALA A 763 20.84 5.23 5.77
N TYR A 764 20.96 4.42 4.71
CA TYR A 764 21.96 3.35 4.62
C TYR A 764 23.39 3.90 4.81
N VAL A 765 23.75 4.95 4.06
CA VAL A 765 25.07 5.58 4.17
C VAL A 765 25.29 6.13 5.57
N HIS A 766 24.29 6.82 6.14
CA HIS A 766 24.39 7.39 7.48
C HIS A 766 24.60 6.33 8.56
N VAL A 767 23.82 5.24 8.55
CA VAL A 767 23.93 4.18 9.55
C VAL A 767 25.30 3.50 9.47
N ILE A 768 25.80 3.21 8.26
CA ILE A 768 27.13 2.60 8.08
C ILE A 768 28.24 3.54 8.55
N GLN A 769 28.15 4.83 8.24
CA GLN A 769 29.17 5.81 8.66
C GLN A 769 29.21 6.02 10.19
N ASN A 770 28.07 5.86 10.87
CA ASN A 770 27.93 6.11 12.30
C ASN A 770 27.99 4.84 13.16
N SER A 771 28.01 3.65 12.56
CA SER A 771 28.18 2.39 13.30
C SER A 771 29.49 2.36 14.09
N GLN A 772 29.53 1.64 15.20
CA GLN A 772 30.65 1.58 16.14
C GLN A 772 31.30 0.20 16.19
N HIS A 773 30.52 -0.87 16.11
CA HIS A 773 30.94 -2.25 16.37
C HIS A 773 30.75 -3.17 15.16
N PHE A 774 29.57 -3.20 14.56
CA PHE A 774 29.35 -4.05 13.40
C PHE A 774 28.19 -3.60 12.52
N VAL A 775 28.20 -4.10 11.28
CA VAL A 775 27.07 -4.01 10.36
C VAL A 775 26.78 -5.41 9.80
N TYR A 776 25.52 -5.84 9.89
CA TYR A 776 25.01 -7.07 9.27
C TYR A 776 24.05 -6.71 8.14
N ILE A 777 24.32 -7.21 6.94
CA ILE A 777 23.56 -6.94 5.73
C ILE A 777 23.08 -8.27 5.15
N GLU A 778 21.77 -8.37 4.93
CA GLU A 778 21.20 -9.37 4.03
C GLU A 778 20.59 -8.63 2.84
N ASN A 779 21.09 -8.90 1.63
CA ASN A 779 20.58 -8.24 0.43
C ASN A 779 20.59 -9.12 -0.82
N GLN A 780 19.52 -9.06 -1.60
CA GLN A 780 19.40 -9.75 -2.90
C GLN A 780 20.47 -9.33 -3.91
N PHE A 781 20.86 -8.06 -3.90
CA PHE A 781 21.92 -7.52 -4.76
C PHE A 781 22.96 -6.80 -3.92
N PHE A 782 24.20 -6.77 -4.40
CA PHE A 782 25.30 -6.07 -3.75
C PHE A 782 26.13 -5.31 -4.80
N ILE A 783 25.47 -4.37 -5.48
CA ILE A 783 26.00 -3.55 -6.57
C ILE A 783 26.17 -2.11 -6.08
N SER A 784 27.42 -1.72 -5.85
CA SER A 784 27.83 -0.42 -5.31
C SER A 784 29.28 -0.08 -5.71
N CYS A 785 29.92 0.80 -4.94
CA CYS A 785 31.24 1.40 -5.20
C CYS A 785 31.21 2.28 -6.45
N ALA A 786 30.92 3.57 -6.22
CA ALA A 786 30.65 4.52 -7.28
C ALA A 786 31.89 4.75 -8.15
N ASP A 787 31.75 4.57 -9.47
CA ASP A 787 32.71 5.07 -10.46
C ASP A 787 32.23 6.36 -11.14
N ASN A 788 31.03 6.82 -10.81
CA ASN A 788 30.35 7.94 -11.43
C ASN A 788 30.21 7.80 -12.96
N LYS A 789 30.21 6.56 -13.47
CA LYS A 789 30.01 6.22 -14.88
C LYS A 789 28.85 5.26 -15.06
N HIS A 790 28.87 4.13 -14.34
CA HIS A 790 27.89 3.06 -14.43
C HIS A 790 27.21 2.78 -13.09
N VAL A 791 27.93 3.01 -11.99
CA VAL A 791 27.43 2.84 -10.62
C VAL A 791 27.62 4.15 -9.85
N PHE A 792 26.60 4.61 -9.15
CA PHE A 792 26.54 5.93 -8.51
C PHE A 792 26.29 5.88 -6.99
N ASN A 793 25.60 4.86 -6.48
CA ASN A 793 25.33 4.72 -5.06
C ASN A 793 26.63 4.46 -4.27
N LYS A 794 26.70 5.00 -3.05
CA LYS A 794 27.90 5.05 -2.20
C LYS A 794 27.91 4.08 -1.02
N ILE A 795 27.08 3.04 -1.03
CA ILE A 795 26.96 2.12 0.11
C ILE A 795 28.26 1.32 0.31
N GLY A 796 28.82 0.75 -0.76
CA GLY A 796 30.08 0.03 -0.74
C GLY A 796 31.27 0.93 -0.38
N ASP A 797 31.26 2.19 -0.82
CA ASP A 797 32.27 3.18 -0.42
C ASP A 797 32.19 3.47 1.08
N ALA A 798 30.98 3.68 1.62
CA ALA A 798 30.78 3.89 3.06
C ALA A 798 31.23 2.67 3.89
N ILE A 799 31.01 1.45 3.41
CA ILE A 799 31.51 0.22 4.06
C ILE A 799 33.04 0.21 4.10
N ALA A 800 33.69 0.45 2.95
CA ALA A 800 35.15 0.45 2.86
C ALA A 800 35.76 1.53 3.76
N GLU A 801 35.25 2.77 3.68
CA GLU A 801 35.69 3.89 4.51
C GLU A 801 35.52 3.60 6.00
N ARG A 802 34.39 3.01 6.40
CA ARG A 802 34.11 2.68 7.80
C ARG A 802 35.06 1.62 8.33
N ILE A 803 35.37 0.59 7.55
CA ILE A 803 36.35 -0.45 7.90
C ILE A 803 37.75 0.16 8.00
N ILE A 804 38.17 0.97 7.02
CA ILE A 804 39.47 1.64 7.03
C ILE A 804 39.61 2.53 8.28
N ARG A 805 38.55 3.22 8.68
CA ARG A 805 38.53 4.00 9.92
C ARG A 805 38.76 3.12 11.15
N ALA A 806 38.03 2.00 11.29
CA ALA A 806 38.24 1.07 12.41
C ALA A 806 39.68 0.54 12.46
N TYR A 807 40.23 0.15 11.31
CA TYR A 807 41.61 -0.33 11.19
C TYR A 807 42.62 0.74 11.64
N LYS A 808 42.48 1.98 11.15
CA LYS A 808 43.36 3.09 11.53
C LYS A 808 43.26 3.45 13.01
N GLU A 809 42.09 3.27 13.62
CA GLU A 809 41.84 3.49 15.04
C GLU A 809 42.21 2.29 15.93
N GLY A 810 42.61 1.15 15.35
CA GLY A 810 42.87 -0.09 16.10
C GLY A 810 41.63 -0.65 16.80
N LYS A 811 40.42 -0.35 16.32
CA LYS A 811 39.15 -0.81 16.90
C LYS A 811 38.66 -2.09 16.25
N LYS A 812 38.07 -2.98 17.05
CA LYS A 812 37.38 -4.16 16.55
C LYS A 812 36.08 -3.74 15.85
N TYR A 813 35.94 -4.13 14.58
CA TYR A 813 34.78 -3.82 13.77
C TYR A 813 34.53 -4.93 12.75
N ARG A 814 33.27 -5.36 12.59
CA ARG A 814 32.92 -6.45 11.65
C ARG A 814 31.83 -6.03 10.68
N VAL A 815 31.93 -6.49 9.44
CA VAL A 815 30.89 -6.37 8.41
C VAL A 815 30.56 -7.76 7.90
N TYR A 816 29.29 -8.12 8.01
CA TYR A 816 28.76 -9.40 7.56
C TYR A 816 27.81 -9.14 6.40
N VAL A 817 28.10 -9.72 5.24
CA VAL A 817 27.26 -9.60 4.04
C VAL A 817 26.76 -10.98 3.64
N VAL A 818 25.45 -11.16 3.62
CA VAL A 818 24.78 -12.37 3.14
C VAL A 818 23.97 -12.00 1.90
N THR A 819 24.25 -12.67 0.78
CA THR A 819 23.68 -12.36 -0.53
C THR A 819 23.48 -13.66 -1.31
N PRO A 820 22.54 -13.77 -2.27
CA PRO A 820 22.27 -15.04 -2.92
C PRO A 820 23.49 -15.48 -3.74
N LEU A 821 23.78 -16.79 -3.73
CA LEU A 821 24.91 -17.36 -4.46
C LEU A 821 24.82 -17.09 -5.97
N LEU A 822 23.61 -17.04 -6.50
CA LEU A 822 23.31 -16.67 -7.89
C LEU A 822 22.16 -15.66 -7.94
N PRO A 823 22.16 -14.74 -8.92
CA PRO A 823 20.99 -13.94 -9.27
C PRO A 823 19.77 -14.82 -9.60
N GLY A 824 18.57 -14.37 -9.21
CA GLY A 824 17.32 -15.11 -9.38
C GLY A 824 16.68 -14.90 -10.75
N PHE A 825 17.37 -15.31 -11.82
CA PHE A 825 16.86 -15.29 -13.19
C PHE A 825 16.93 -16.69 -13.78
N GLU A 826 16.04 -17.01 -14.73
CA GLU A 826 16.13 -18.26 -15.48
C GLU A 826 17.44 -18.31 -16.27
N GLY A 827 18.15 -19.43 -16.15
CA GLY A 827 19.34 -19.69 -16.96
C GLY A 827 20.14 -20.87 -16.45
N ASP A 828 20.62 -21.69 -17.38
CA ASP A 828 21.42 -22.87 -17.02
C ASP A 828 22.82 -22.45 -16.55
N ILE A 829 23.06 -22.56 -15.24
CA ILE A 829 24.37 -22.25 -14.66
C ILE A 829 25.46 -23.22 -15.14
N ASN A 830 25.09 -24.42 -15.62
CA ASN A 830 26.04 -25.40 -16.14
C ASN A 830 26.68 -24.95 -17.46
N THR A 831 26.10 -23.97 -18.16
CA THR A 831 26.69 -23.32 -19.33
C THR A 831 27.28 -21.94 -19.01
N GLY A 832 27.47 -21.62 -17.72
CA GLY A 832 27.93 -20.32 -17.24
C GLY A 832 26.80 -19.33 -16.93
N GLY A 833 25.54 -19.76 -16.97
CA GLY A 833 24.34 -18.94 -16.74
C GLY A 833 23.87 -18.18 -17.98
N GLY A 834 22.64 -17.65 -17.91
CA GLY A 834 22.11 -16.75 -18.93
C GLY A 834 22.78 -15.37 -18.90
N SER A 835 22.68 -14.60 -20.00
CA SER A 835 23.27 -13.25 -20.12
C SER A 835 22.89 -12.32 -18.96
N ALA A 836 21.65 -12.40 -18.47
CA ALA A 836 21.18 -11.62 -17.31
C ALA A 836 21.89 -12.00 -16.01
N ILE A 837 22.06 -13.30 -15.76
CA ILE A 837 22.80 -13.83 -14.61
C ILE A 837 24.24 -13.31 -14.65
N GLN A 838 24.91 -13.45 -15.79
CA GLN A 838 26.30 -12.99 -15.95
C GLN A 838 26.43 -11.47 -15.75
N ALA A 839 25.53 -10.67 -16.33
CA ALA A 839 25.56 -9.21 -16.20
C ALA A 839 25.43 -8.75 -14.73
N VAL A 840 24.52 -9.35 -13.96
CA VAL A 840 24.38 -9.05 -12.53
C VAL A 840 25.60 -9.54 -11.75
N MET A 841 26.11 -10.73 -12.05
CA MET A 841 27.32 -11.26 -11.41
C MET A 841 28.54 -10.37 -11.65
N HIS A 842 28.69 -9.81 -12.86
CA HIS A 842 29.73 -8.83 -13.17
C HIS A 842 29.73 -7.69 -12.14
N PHE A 843 28.57 -7.06 -11.93
CA PHE A 843 28.46 -5.92 -11.04
C PHE A 843 28.57 -6.28 -9.55
N ASN A 844 28.03 -7.43 -9.13
CA ASN A 844 28.25 -7.94 -7.77
C ASN A 844 29.75 -8.14 -7.50
N TYR A 845 30.47 -8.84 -8.38
CA TYR A 845 31.91 -9.04 -8.21
C TYR A 845 32.70 -7.74 -8.32
N ARG A 846 32.28 -6.79 -9.17
CA ARG A 846 32.89 -5.46 -9.26
C ARG A 846 32.84 -4.73 -7.92
N THR A 847 31.76 -4.86 -7.17
CA THR A 847 31.63 -4.28 -5.83
C THR A 847 32.43 -5.04 -4.80
N MET A 848 32.42 -6.38 -4.85
CA MET A 848 33.10 -7.22 -3.86
C MET A 848 34.63 -7.18 -4.01
N ASN A 849 35.17 -7.63 -5.14
CA ASN A 849 36.60 -7.94 -5.28
C ASN A 849 37.25 -7.71 -6.66
N ARG A 850 36.51 -7.31 -7.70
CA ARG A 850 37.05 -7.12 -9.06
C ARG A 850 37.17 -5.64 -9.43
N GLY A 851 38.37 -5.22 -9.80
CA GLY A 851 38.67 -3.84 -10.18
C GLY A 851 39.08 -2.97 -8.99
N GLU A 852 39.60 -1.78 -9.30
CA GLU A 852 40.24 -0.87 -8.32
C GLU A 852 39.25 -0.25 -7.33
N HIS A 853 37.99 -0.11 -7.74
CA HIS A 853 36.91 0.43 -6.92
C HIS A 853 36.27 -0.61 -5.99
N SER A 854 36.55 -1.91 -6.13
CA SER A 854 35.94 -2.93 -5.28
C SER A 854 36.33 -2.75 -3.81
N ILE A 855 35.45 -3.14 -2.89
CA ILE A 855 35.69 -3.04 -1.44
C ILE A 855 37.02 -3.69 -1.09
N MET A 856 37.26 -4.93 -1.53
CA MET A 856 38.51 -5.65 -1.19
C MET A 856 39.75 -4.98 -1.77
N SER A 857 39.69 -4.41 -2.98
CA SER A 857 40.83 -3.65 -3.54
C SER A 857 41.13 -2.39 -2.72
N GLN A 858 40.09 -1.66 -2.29
CA GLN A 858 40.25 -0.49 -1.43
C GLN A 858 40.85 -0.85 -0.07
N LEU A 859 40.38 -1.93 0.56
CA LEU A 859 40.90 -2.40 1.84
C LEU A 859 42.34 -2.89 1.72
N LYS A 860 42.66 -3.74 0.73
CA LYS A 860 44.02 -4.28 0.53
C LYS A 860 45.08 -3.19 0.39
N ARG A 861 44.74 -2.06 -0.23
CA ARG A 861 45.64 -0.92 -0.38
C ARG A 861 46.02 -0.29 0.97
N GLU A 862 45.13 -0.31 1.96
CA GLU A 862 45.35 0.31 3.27
C GLU A 862 45.87 -0.69 4.32
N MET A 863 45.46 -1.96 4.27
CA MET A 863 45.72 -2.96 5.33
C MET A 863 46.27 -4.31 4.86
N GLY A 864 46.65 -4.45 3.58
CA GLY A 864 47.06 -5.74 3.03
C GLY A 864 45.99 -6.81 3.25
N ASP A 865 46.39 -8.03 3.59
CA ASP A 865 45.48 -9.16 3.80
C ASP A 865 44.71 -9.14 5.13
N GLN A 866 44.92 -8.12 5.97
CA GLN A 866 44.17 -7.98 7.23
C GLN A 866 42.69 -7.65 7.03
N TRP A 867 42.26 -7.30 5.80
CA TRP A 867 40.85 -7.05 5.45
C TRP A 867 39.93 -8.22 5.82
N MET A 868 40.45 -9.47 5.81
CA MET A 868 39.70 -10.68 6.18
C MET A 868 39.22 -10.66 7.64
N ASN A 869 39.84 -9.85 8.50
CA ASN A 869 39.37 -9.65 9.86
C ASN A 869 38.15 -8.73 9.93
N TYR A 870 37.85 -7.92 8.91
CA TYR A 870 36.83 -6.88 9.03
C TYR A 870 35.58 -7.16 8.22
N ILE A 871 35.65 -7.95 7.14
CA ILE A 871 34.50 -8.22 6.28
C ILE A 871 34.43 -9.69 5.88
N SER A 872 33.23 -10.26 5.94
CA SER A 872 32.90 -11.58 5.43
C SER A 872 31.71 -11.51 4.48
N ILE A 873 31.83 -12.15 3.32
CA ILE A 873 30.75 -12.26 2.32
C ILE A 873 30.39 -13.74 2.18
N ALA A 874 29.10 -14.03 2.36
CA ALA A 874 28.56 -15.37 2.39
C ALA A 874 27.26 -15.47 1.57
N GLY A 875 26.89 -16.70 1.23
CA GLY A 875 25.57 -17.06 0.73
C GLY A 875 24.95 -18.16 1.59
N LEU A 876 23.78 -18.65 1.18
CA LEU A 876 23.05 -19.71 1.88
C LEU A 876 22.79 -20.91 0.95
N ARG A 877 22.93 -22.13 1.49
CA ARG A 877 22.67 -23.39 0.77
C ARG A 877 22.14 -24.45 1.71
N THR A 878 21.28 -25.32 1.19
CA THR A 878 20.76 -26.48 1.93
C THR A 878 20.80 -27.76 1.08
N HIS A 879 20.48 -28.91 1.68
CA HIS A 879 20.36 -30.20 1.02
C HIS A 879 19.19 -31.00 1.58
N ALA A 880 18.74 -31.98 0.81
CA ALA A 880 17.71 -32.93 1.20
C ALA A 880 17.86 -34.24 0.42
N GLU A 881 17.03 -35.21 0.77
CA GLU A 881 16.80 -36.40 -0.04
C GLU A 881 15.48 -36.24 -0.81
N LEU A 882 15.52 -36.52 -2.11
CA LEU A 882 14.37 -36.49 -3.01
C LEU A 882 14.32 -37.80 -3.80
N GLU A 883 13.28 -38.61 -3.58
CA GLU A 883 13.10 -39.91 -4.25
C GLU A 883 14.37 -40.80 -4.18
N GLY A 884 14.98 -40.90 -2.99
CA GLY A 884 16.19 -41.70 -2.77
C GLY A 884 17.50 -41.06 -3.24
N LYS A 885 17.47 -39.84 -3.78
CA LYS A 885 18.65 -39.13 -4.29
C LYS A 885 18.96 -37.91 -3.45
N LEU A 886 20.25 -37.72 -3.14
CA LEU A 886 20.73 -36.50 -2.51
C LEU A 886 20.60 -35.34 -3.51
N VAL A 887 19.99 -34.24 -3.06
CA VAL A 887 19.85 -33.00 -3.82
C VAL A 887 20.30 -31.81 -2.99
N THR A 888 20.80 -30.76 -3.65
CA THR A 888 21.15 -29.48 -3.03
C THR A 888 20.60 -28.34 -3.85
N GLU A 889 20.21 -27.26 -3.17
CA GLU A 889 19.87 -26.00 -3.81
C GLU A 889 20.33 -24.83 -2.93
N LEU A 890 20.62 -23.69 -3.56
CA LEU A 890 20.85 -22.44 -2.84
C LEU A 890 19.56 -22.00 -2.15
N ILE A 891 19.68 -21.36 -1.00
CA ILE A 891 18.57 -20.64 -0.38
C ILE A 891 18.61 -19.22 -0.94
N TYR A 892 17.53 -18.79 -1.58
CA TYR A 892 17.50 -17.51 -2.27
C TYR A 892 17.31 -16.37 -1.26
N VAL A 893 18.38 -15.64 -1.00
CA VAL A 893 18.37 -14.45 -0.14
C VAL A 893 17.70 -13.32 -0.91
N HIS A 894 16.43 -13.09 -0.64
CA HIS A 894 15.65 -11.98 -1.17
C HIS A 894 15.54 -10.81 -0.18
N SER A 895 16.00 -10.98 1.06
CA SER A 895 16.04 -9.94 2.10
C SER A 895 16.55 -8.59 1.55
N LYS A 896 16.07 -7.48 2.12
CA LYS A 896 16.70 -6.16 2.00
C LYS A 896 16.77 -5.50 3.37
N MET A 897 17.80 -5.86 4.12
CA MET A 897 17.94 -5.48 5.52
C MET A 897 19.37 -5.02 5.84
N LEU A 898 19.48 -4.07 6.76
CA LEU A 898 20.70 -3.73 7.46
C LEU A 898 20.46 -3.69 8.98
N ILE A 899 21.35 -4.27 9.77
CA ILE A 899 21.41 -4.11 11.23
C ILE A 899 22.77 -3.48 11.58
N ALA A 900 22.77 -2.49 12.45
CA ALA A 900 23.99 -1.90 13.01
C ALA A 900 23.95 -1.94 14.54
N ASP A 901 25.06 -2.39 15.13
CA ASP A 901 25.37 -2.33 16.56
C ASP A 901 24.28 -2.86 17.51
N ASP A 902 23.45 -3.80 17.04
CA ASP A 902 22.28 -4.30 17.77
C ASP A 902 21.37 -3.18 18.32
N ASN A 903 21.24 -2.04 17.64
CA ASN A 903 20.34 -0.96 18.07
C ASN A 903 19.57 -0.24 16.93
N THR A 904 20.03 -0.43 15.69
CA THR A 904 19.45 0.22 14.51
C THR A 904 19.21 -0.81 13.42
N VAL A 905 18.01 -0.82 12.84
CA VAL A 905 17.61 -1.73 11.77
C VAL A 905 16.98 -0.95 10.62
N ILE A 906 17.32 -1.30 9.38
CA ILE A 906 16.59 -0.87 8.18
C ILE A 906 16.00 -2.12 7.52
N ILE A 907 14.69 -2.12 7.25
CA ILE A 907 13.97 -3.18 6.53
C ILE A 907 13.14 -2.54 5.42
N GLY A 908 13.14 -3.09 4.22
CA GLY A 908 12.30 -2.57 3.13
C GLY A 908 12.37 -3.39 1.86
N SER A 909 12.05 -2.75 0.74
CA SER A 909 12.08 -3.34 -0.60
C SER A 909 13.37 -3.03 -1.38
N ALA A 910 14.16 -2.06 -0.91
CA ALA A 910 15.28 -1.49 -1.66
C ALA A 910 16.54 -2.37 -1.65
N ASN A 911 16.93 -2.83 -2.83
CA ASN A 911 18.18 -3.58 -3.03
C ASN A 911 19.41 -2.66 -2.93
N ILE A 912 20.58 -3.20 -2.60
CA ILE A 912 21.85 -2.44 -2.72
C ILE A 912 22.25 -2.45 -4.20
N ASN A 913 21.64 -1.53 -4.95
CA ASN A 913 21.90 -1.22 -6.35
C ASN A 913 21.40 0.20 -6.66
N ASP A 914 21.79 0.78 -7.79
CA ASP A 914 21.34 2.11 -8.20
C ASP A 914 19.85 2.15 -8.54
N ARG A 915 19.31 1.05 -9.09
CA ARG A 915 17.88 0.88 -9.37
C ARG A 915 17.00 1.21 -8.17
N SER A 916 17.34 0.71 -6.98
CA SER A 916 16.59 0.97 -5.76
C SER A 916 17.04 2.23 -5.03
N MET A 917 18.33 2.58 -5.07
CA MET A 917 18.90 3.60 -4.17
C MET A 917 18.82 5.03 -4.70
N LEU A 918 18.82 5.27 -6.01
CA LEU A 918 18.93 6.63 -6.57
C LEU A 918 17.63 7.47 -6.54
N GLY A 919 16.49 6.88 -6.13
CA GLY A 919 15.18 7.56 -6.11
C GLY A 919 14.55 7.84 -7.48
N LYS A 920 15.36 7.95 -8.54
CA LYS A 920 14.95 8.31 -9.91
C LYS A 920 14.54 7.11 -10.77
N ARG A 921 14.85 5.89 -10.30
CA ARG A 921 14.61 4.62 -11.00
C ARG A 921 13.38 3.94 -10.39
N ASP A 922 13.52 2.80 -9.74
CA ASP A 922 12.38 2.08 -9.15
C ASP A 922 11.84 2.83 -7.92
N SER A 923 10.54 2.69 -7.67
CA SER A 923 9.99 3.14 -6.39
C SER A 923 10.13 2.07 -5.33
N GLU A 924 10.54 2.50 -4.14
CA GLU A 924 10.85 1.62 -3.00
C GLU A 924 10.35 2.25 -1.71
N VAL A 925 10.08 1.42 -0.69
CA VAL A 925 9.76 1.85 0.67
C VAL A 925 10.60 1.06 1.66
N ALA A 926 11.08 1.74 2.70
CA ALA A 926 11.76 1.10 3.81
C ALA A 926 11.35 1.75 5.13
N VAL A 927 11.60 1.05 6.22
CA VAL A 927 11.49 1.55 7.58
C VAL A 927 12.86 1.48 8.24
N ILE A 928 13.27 2.59 8.87
CA ILE A 928 14.36 2.57 9.85
C ILE A 928 13.75 2.51 11.25
N VAL A 929 14.22 1.55 12.04
CA VAL A 929 13.83 1.27 13.42
C VAL A 929 15.04 1.47 14.30
N GLU A 930 14.93 2.38 15.26
CA GLU A 930 15.91 2.62 16.31
C GLU A 930 15.29 2.20 17.64
N ASP A 931 16.00 1.38 18.39
CA ASP A 931 15.51 0.88 19.65
C ASP A 931 15.33 1.99 20.68
N SER A 932 14.20 1.95 21.40
CA SER A 932 13.93 2.81 22.55
C SER A 932 14.11 2.07 23.88
N GLU A 933 13.96 0.75 23.86
CA GLU A 933 14.20 -0.15 24.99
C GLU A 933 15.52 -0.89 24.78
N THR A 934 16.40 -0.87 25.79
CA THR A 934 17.65 -1.63 25.77
C THR A 934 17.60 -2.82 26.73
N VAL A 935 18.42 -3.82 26.44
CA VAL A 935 18.67 -4.99 27.28
C VAL A 935 20.17 -5.22 27.40
N THR A 936 20.59 -5.79 28.53
CA THR A 936 21.99 -6.18 28.73
C THR A 936 22.38 -7.30 27.78
N ALA A 937 23.44 -7.08 27.01
CA ALA A 937 24.03 -7.98 26.02
C ALA A 937 25.56 -7.91 26.12
N VAL A 938 26.26 -8.51 25.15
CA VAL A 938 27.72 -8.55 25.12
C VAL A 938 28.23 -8.04 23.77
N MET A 939 29.28 -7.22 23.80
CA MET A 939 29.96 -6.69 22.63
C MET A 939 31.48 -6.70 22.88
N ASP A 940 32.21 -7.53 22.15
CA ASP A 940 33.66 -7.78 22.35
C ASP A 940 34.03 -8.18 23.79
N GLY A 941 33.24 -9.08 24.38
CA GLY A 941 33.40 -9.57 25.75
C GLY A 941 33.04 -8.56 26.83
N GLN A 942 32.63 -7.34 26.47
CA GLN A 942 32.18 -6.31 27.40
C GLN A 942 30.66 -6.29 27.51
N GLU A 943 30.15 -5.90 28.67
CA GLU A 943 28.72 -5.63 28.84
C GLU A 943 28.30 -4.49 27.90
N TYR A 944 27.21 -4.69 27.17
CA TYR A 944 26.70 -3.75 26.17
C TYR A 944 25.19 -3.58 26.32
N GLN A 945 24.69 -2.36 26.16
CA GLN A 945 23.26 -2.07 26.18
C GLN A 945 22.73 -2.13 24.74
N ALA A 946 22.27 -3.31 24.35
CA ALA A 946 21.72 -3.55 23.03
C ALA A 946 20.24 -3.17 22.97
N GLY A 947 19.79 -2.68 21.82
CA GLY A 947 18.40 -2.50 21.51
C GLY A 947 17.65 -3.83 21.41
N LYS A 948 16.48 -3.91 22.04
CA LYS A 948 15.70 -5.16 22.13
C LYS A 948 15.23 -5.66 20.76
N TYR A 949 14.75 -4.78 19.90
CA TYR A 949 14.28 -5.11 18.54
C TYR A 949 15.41 -5.61 17.67
N ALA A 950 16.50 -4.83 17.58
CA ALA A 950 17.65 -5.14 16.74
C ALA A 950 18.38 -6.41 17.21
N LEU A 951 18.62 -6.55 18.52
CA LEU A 951 19.27 -7.73 19.09
C LEU A 951 18.48 -9.01 18.80
N GLN A 952 17.16 -9.00 19.04
CA GLN A 952 16.34 -10.20 18.85
C GLN A 952 16.29 -10.62 17.38
N LEU A 953 16.19 -9.66 16.45
CA LEU A 953 16.24 -9.94 15.01
C LEU A 953 17.59 -10.54 14.62
N ARG A 954 18.70 -9.91 15.03
CA ARG A 954 20.06 -10.37 14.73
C ARG A 954 20.31 -11.77 15.27
N LEU A 955 19.87 -12.04 16.50
CA LEU A 955 19.95 -13.38 17.11
C LEU A 955 19.15 -14.41 16.32
N GLU A 956 17.93 -14.10 15.88
CA GLU A 956 17.13 -15.03 15.08
C GLU A 956 17.81 -15.36 13.75
N CYS A 957 18.30 -14.33 13.03
CA CYS A 957 19.09 -14.53 11.81
C CYS A 957 20.31 -15.42 12.06
N PHE A 958 21.14 -15.10 13.06
CA PHE A 958 22.36 -15.85 13.34
C PHE A 958 22.07 -17.29 13.76
N LYS A 959 21.08 -17.51 14.62
CA LYS A 959 20.71 -18.87 15.05
C LYS A 959 20.21 -19.72 13.90
N MET A 960 19.46 -19.14 12.98
CA MET A 960 18.97 -19.83 11.79
C MET A 960 20.13 -20.20 10.86
N ILE A 961 20.91 -19.21 10.40
CA ILE A 961 21.92 -19.43 9.35
C ILE A 961 23.14 -20.23 9.85
N LEU A 962 23.44 -20.21 11.15
CA LEU A 962 24.53 -20.99 11.76
C LEU A 962 24.07 -22.33 12.35
N GLY A 963 22.76 -22.58 12.44
CA GLY A 963 22.20 -23.81 12.99
C GLY A 963 22.13 -23.87 14.52
N ALA A 964 22.33 -22.75 15.22
CA ALA A 964 22.28 -22.67 16.68
C ALA A 964 20.87 -22.94 17.25
N ASN A 965 19.82 -22.87 16.43
CA ASN A 965 18.48 -23.35 16.80
C ASN A 965 18.45 -24.86 17.09
N THR A 966 19.33 -25.63 16.46
CA THR A 966 19.42 -27.09 16.63
C THR A 966 20.62 -27.53 17.47
N ASP A 967 21.65 -26.70 17.55
CA ASP A 967 22.88 -26.97 18.28
C ASP A 967 23.16 -25.84 19.30
N PRO A 968 22.74 -25.99 20.56
CA PRO A 968 22.91 -24.96 21.60
C PRO A 968 24.37 -24.67 21.97
N SER A 969 25.34 -25.47 21.49
CA SER A 969 26.77 -25.21 21.71
C SER A 969 27.30 -24.03 20.88
N ILE A 970 26.56 -23.62 19.84
CA ILE A 970 26.90 -22.50 18.99
C ILE A 970 26.46 -21.21 19.68
N ASP A 971 27.42 -20.52 20.32
CA ASP A 971 27.18 -19.20 20.89
C ASP A 971 27.19 -18.13 19.81
N VAL A 972 26.12 -17.33 19.79
CA VAL A 972 25.91 -16.22 18.86
C VAL A 972 25.66 -14.92 19.61
N SER A 973 25.89 -14.84 20.93
CA SER A 973 25.53 -13.67 21.74
C SER A 973 26.37 -12.44 21.38
N ASP A 974 27.68 -12.59 21.23
CA ASP A 974 28.62 -11.53 20.90
C ASP A 974 28.96 -11.52 19.40
N PRO A 975 28.47 -10.53 18.64
CA PRO A 975 28.60 -10.52 17.18
C PRO A 975 29.98 -10.05 16.70
N VAL A 976 30.92 -9.66 17.56
CA VAL A 976 32.21 -9.08 17.12
C VAL A 976 33.45 -9.79 17.66
N SER A 977 33.30 -10.56 18.74
CA SER A 977 34.40 -11.33 19.35
C SER A 977 35.17 -12.16 18.31
N ASP A 978 36.48 -12.35 18.53
CA ASP A 978 37.29 -13.19 17.64
C ASP A 978 36.84 -14.66 17.69
N GLN A 979 36.37 -15.13 18.84
CA GLN A 979 35.81 -16.47 19.00
C GLN A 979 34.60 -16.66 18.07
N PHE A 980 33.62 -15.77 18.14
CA PHE A 980 32.46 -15.83 17.24
C PHE A 980 32.88 -15.68 15.77
N TYR A 981 33.63 -14.62 15.44
CA TYR A 981 33.96 -14.32 14.04
C TYR A 981 34.78 -15.44 13.38
N LYS A 982 35.84 -15.92 14.04
CA LYS A 982 36.77 -16.89 13.44
C LYS A 982 36.31 -18.33 13.61
N GLU A 983 35.93 -18.71 14.83
CA GLU A 983 35.68 -20.12 15.19
C GLU A 983 34.24 -20.55 14.90
N VAL A 984 33.29 -19.61 14.87
CA VAL A 984 31.88 -19.90 14.54
C VAL A 984 31.58 -19.49 13.10
N TRP A 985 31.62 -18.19 12.79
CA TRP A 985 31.18 -17.66 11.51
C TRP A 985 32.05 -18.14 10.35
N MET A 986 33.34 -17.77 10.35
CA MET A 986 34.26 -18.10 9.24
C MET A 986 34.46 -19.61 9.09
N THR A 987 34.58 -20.34 10.21
CA THR A 987 34.74 -21.80 10.20
C THR A 987 33.51 -22.51 9.63
N THR A 988 32.29 -22.11 10.03
CA THR A 988 31.06 -22.70 9.48
C THR A 988 30.93 -22.43 7.99
N CYS A 989 31.19 -21.18 7.59
CA CYS A 989 31.14 -20.71 6.22
C CYS A 989 32.08 -21.51 5.30
N ALA A 990 33.34 -21.71 5.71
CA ALA A 990 34.35 -22.47 4.97
C ALA A 990 34.10 -23.99 4.97
N ARG A 991 33.73 -24.55 6.13
CA ARG A 991 33.41 -25.98 6.29
C ARG A 991 32.26 -26.38 5.38
N ASN A 992 31.14 -25.64 5.46
CA ASN A 992 29.95 -25.96 4.70
C ASN A 992 30.22 -25.84 3.19
N ALA A 993 30.87 -24.77 2.74
CA ALA A 993 31.24 -24.61 1.33
C ALA A 993 32.08 -25.78 0.81
N THR A 994 33.10 -26.20 1.57
CA THR A 994 33.97 -27.32 1.23
C THR A 994 33.20 -28.64 1.12
N ILE A 995 32.29 -28.91 2.07
CA ILE A 995 31.46 -30.12 2.05
C ILE A 995 30.51 -30.11 0.85
N TYR A 996 29.78 -29.02 0.60
CA TYR A 996 28.88 -28.92 -0.54
C TYR A 996 29.61 -29.09 -1.88
N GLN A 997 30.79 -28.48 -2.01
CA GLN A 997 31.63 -28.62 -3.19
C GLN A 997 32.15 -30.06 -3.38
N LYS A 998 32.55 -30.73 -2.30
CA LYS A 998 33.00 -32.12 -2.34
C LYS A 998 31.84 -33.07 -2.69
N VAL A 999 30.70 -32.89 -2.04
CA VAL A 999 29.57 -33.82 -2.16
C VAL A 999 28.85 -33.65 -3.48
N PHE A 1000 28.47 -32.42 -3.83
CA PHE A 1000 27.59 -32.16 -4.97
C PHE A 1000 28.30 -31.52 -6.16
N ARG A 1001 29.52 -31.01 -5.98
CA ARG A 1001 30.19 -30.17 -7.00
C ARG A 1001 29.28 -29.02 -7.44
N SER A 1002 28.61 -28.38 -6.49
CA SER A 1002 27.62 -27.34 -6.76
C SER A 1002 28.27 -26.05 -7.29
N LEU A 1003 27.57 -25.36 -8.20
CA LEU A 1003 27.93 -24.03 -8.67
C LEU A 1003 27.17 -22.94 -7.88
N PRO A 1004 27.71 -21.72 -7.78
CA PRO A 1004 29.05 -21.29 -8.23
C PRO A 1004 30.16 -21.82 -7.31
N SER A 1005 31.40 -21.90 -7.84
CA SER A 1005 32.56 -22.44 -7.12
C SER A 1005 33.85 -21.71 -7.45
N SER A 1006 34.72 -21.49 -6.47
CA SER A 1006 36.04 -20.88 -6.68
C SER A 1006 37.01 -21.78 -7.47
N ASP A 1007 36.71 -23.07 -7.64
CA ASP A 1007 37.47 -24.00 -8.49
C ASP A 1007 37.28 -23.75 -9.99
N VAL A 1008 36.28 -22.94 -10.36
CA VAL A 1008 35.88 -22.72 -11.75
C VAL A 1008 36.10 -21.25 -12.08
N ARG A 1009 37.26 -20.93 -12.64
CA ARG A 1009 37.67 -19.54 -12.96
C ARG A 1009 37.40 -19.17 -14.42
N SER A 1010 37.18 -20.15 -15.29
CA SER A 1010 36.88 -19.96 -16.71
C SER A 1010 35.79 -20.92 -17.21
N ILE A 1011 35.22 -20.65 -18.39
CA ILE A 1011 34.26 -21.57 -19.03
C ILE A 1011 34.90 -22.92 -19.38
N LEU A 1012 36.20 -22.93 -19.73
CA LEU A 1012 36.93 -24.19 -19.96
C LEU A 1012 37.06 -25.03 -18.69
N GLU A 1013 37.35 -24.38 -17.56
CA GLU A 1013 37.37 -25.06 -16.26
C GLU A 1013 35.98 -25.56 -15.86
N LEU A 1014 34.90 -24.86 -16.24
CA LEU A 1014 33.52 -25.26 -15.98
C LEU A 1014 33.18 -26.59 -16.65
N GLU A 1015 33.50 -26.75 -17.94
CA GLU A 1015 33.27 -28.00 -18.67
C GLU A 1015 33.99 -29.18 -18.02
N GLY A 1016 35.28 -29.00 -17.68
CA GLY A 1016 36.07 -30.02 -16.98
C GLY A 1016 35.58 -30.30 -15.56
N TYR A 1017 35.02 -29.30 -14.89
CA TYR A 1017 34.48 -29.42 -13.54
C TYR A 1017 33.19 -30.24 -13.50
N LEU A 1018 32.31 -30.05 -14.49
CA LEU A 1018 31.03 -30.75 -14.65
C LEU A 1018 31.18 -32.19 -15.17
N ALA A 1019 32.24 -32.47 -15.94
CA ALA A 1019 32.51 -33.80 -16.45
C ALA A 1019 32.83 -34.84 -15.34
N LYS A 1020 33.20 -34.37 -14.14
CA LYS A 1020 33.49 -35.24 -12.99
C LYS A 1020 32.26 -35.34 -12.09
N PRO A 1021 31.81 -36.56 -11.72
CA PRO A 1021 30.70 -36.73 -10.79
C PRO A 1021 31.09 -36.25 -9.38
N GLY A 1022 30.07 -35.84 -8.61
CA GLY A 1022 30.22 -35.56 -7.18
C GLY A 1022 30.19 -36.85 -6.35
N LEU A 1023 30.56 -36.74 -5.08
CA LEU A 1023 30.52 -37.86 -4.15
C LEU A 1023 29.10 -38.41 -3.97
N ASP A 1024 28.08 -37.56 -4.13
CA ASP A 1024 26.67 -37.94 -4.14
C ASP A 1024 26.36 -39.05 -5.17
N LYS A 1025 27.07 -39.08 -6.30
CA LYS A 1025 26.92 -40.08 -7.36
C LYS A 1025 27.94 -41.21 -7.26
N GLU A 1026 29.16 -40.92 -6.81
CA GLU A 1026 30.24 -41.92 -6.71
C GLU A 1026 30.07 -42.85 -5.50
N ASP A 1027 29.77 -42.29 -4.33
CA ASP A 1027 29.64 -43.01 -3.05
C ASP A 1027 28.58 -42.33 -2.17
N PRO A 1028 27.29 -42.65 -2.40
CA PRO A 1028 26.19 -42.06 -1.66
C PRO A 1028 26.33 -42.25 -0.14
N ALA A 1029 26.83 -43.40 0.33
CA ALA A 1029 26.96 -43.66 1.76
C ALA A 1029 27.94 -42.68 2.42
N ARG A 1030 29.11 -42.49 1.81
CA ARG A 1030 30.09 -41.49 2.27
C ARG A 1030 29.59 -40.06 2.10
N ALA A 1031 28.82 -39.76 1.06
CA ALA A 1031 28.17 -38.46 0.90
C ALA A 1031 27.27 -38.14 2.11
N HIS A 1032 26.44 -39.08 2.57
CA HIS A 1032 25.61 -38.90 3.76
C HIS A 1032 26.44 -38.64 5.03
N GLU A 1033 27.59 -39.32 5.19
CA GLU A 1033 28.48 -39.09 6.32
C GLU A 1033 29.12 -37.70 6.32
N GLU A 1034 29.50 -37.19 5.14
CA GLU A 1034 30.02 -35.83 5.02
C GLU A 1034 28.95 -34.78 5.31
N LEU A 1035 27.72 -34.99 4.81
CA LEU A 1035 26.61 -34.05 5.00
C LEU A 1035 26.17 -33.92 6.47
N LYS A 1036 26.33 -34.97 7.30
CA LYS A 1036 26.10 -34.89 8.76
C LYS A 1036 26.97 -33.85 9.47
N LYS A 1037 28.08 -33.41 8.86
CA LYS A 1037 28.99 -32.39 9.41
C LYS A 1037 28.54 -30.96 9.09
N ILE A 1038 27.53 -30.78 8.23
CA ILE A 1038 26.94 -29.46 7.94
C ILE A 1038 26.23 -28.94 9.19
N ARG A 1039 26.41 -27.65 9.47
CA ARG A 1039 25.67 -26.91 10.49
C ARG A 1039 25.14 -25.63 9.89
N GLY A 1040 23.84 -25.37 10.06
CA GLY A 1040 23.19 -24.21 9.46
C GLY A 1040 23.24 -24.21 7.94
N PHE A 1041 23.08 -23.03 7.35
CA PHE A 1041 22.97 -22.80 5.91
C PHE A 1041 24.10 -21.95 5.34
N LEU A 1042 24.89 -21.29 6.20
CA LEU A 1042 25.91 -20.34 5.79
C LEU A 1042 27.03 -21.01 4.99
N VAL A 1043 27.36 -20.47 3.82
CA VAL A 1043 28.47 -20.93 2.96
C VAL A 1043 29.29 -19.76 2.45
N GLN A 1044 30.59 -19.97 2.28
CA GLN A 1044 31.50 -18.94 1.78
C GLN A 1044 31.17 -18.55 0.35
N PHE A 1045 31.11 -17.24 0.09
CA PHE A 1045 30.84 -16.76 -1.26
C PHE A 1045 32.04 -17.04 -2.19
N PRO A 1046 31.85 -17.65 -3.37
CA PRO A 1046 32.95 -18.07 -4.25
C PRO A 1046 33.51 -16.92 -5.10
N LEU A 1047 34.37 -16.09 -4.50
CA LEU A 1047 34.92 -14.87 -5.09
C LEU A 1047 35.73 -15.06 -6.40
N GLN A 1048 36.17 -16.29 -6.69
CA GLN A 1048 36.96 -16.62 -7.88
C GLN A 1048 36.14 -17.22 -9.03
N PHE A 1049 34.83 -17.42 -8.85
CA PHE A 1049 34.02 -18.07 -9.88
C PHE A 1049 33.95 -17.22 -11.16
N LEU A 1050 34.38 -17.79 -12.29
CA LEU A 1050 34.47 -17.13 -13.59
C LEU A 1050 35.26 -15.81 -13.54
N CYS A 1051 36.36 -15.74 -12.77
CA CYS A 1051 37.18 -14.54 -12.67
C CYS A 1051 38.02 -14.23 -13.92
N GLU A 1052 38.26 -15.22 -14.77
CA GLU A 1052 38.98 -15.08 -16.05
C GLU A 1052 38.04 -14.76 -17.23
N GLN A 1053 36.73 -14.62 -16.97
CA GLN A 1053 35.72 -14.35 -17.99
C GLN A 1053 35.23 -12.90 -17.94
N ASN A 1054 34.92 -12.35 -19.11
CA ASN A 1054 34.13 -11.13 -19.19
C ASN A 1054 32.65 -11.49 -19.10
N LEU A 1055 32.05 -11.23 -17.94
CA LEU A 1055 30.65 -11.53 -17.64
C LEU A 1055 29.65 -10.50 -18.21
N LEU A 1056 30.12 -9.47 -18.92
CA LEU A 1056 29.22 -8.55 -19.61
C LEU A 1056 28.59 -9.22 -20.84
N PRO A 1057 27.33 -8.89 -21.17
CA PRO A 1057 26.65 -9.44 -22.34
C PRO A 1057 27.48 -9.22 -23.64
N PRO A 1058 27.67 -10.26 -24.48
CA PRO A 1058 28.43 -10.12 -25.72
C PRO A 1058 27.83 -9.11 -26.70
N MET A 1059 28.67 -8.37 -27.42
CA MET A 1059 28.21 -7.41 -28.43
C MET A 1059 27.30 -8.10 -29.47
N GLY A 1060 26.08 -7.59 -29.65
CA GLY A 1060 25.09 -8.11 -30.60
C GLY A 1060 24.03 -9.04 -30.02
N CYS A 1061 24.10 -9.42 -28.74
CA CYS A 1061 22.97 -10.08 -28.05
C CYS A 1061 21.89 -9.06 -27.64
N LYS A 1062 20.66 -9.54 -27.38
CA LYS A 1062 19.55 -8.66 -26.97
C LYS A 1062 19.85 -7.93 -25.66
N GLU A 1063 20.57 -8.59 -24.76
CA GLU A 1063 20.96 -8.08 -23.45
C GLU A 1063 22.08 -7.02 -23.54
N ALA A 1064 22.87 -7.02 -24.62
CA ALA A 1064 23.84 -5.96 -24.91
C ALA A 1064 23.21 -4.73 -25.57
N MET A 1065 21.98 -4.87 -26.11
CA MET A 1065 21.23 -3.75 -26.70
C MET A 1065 20.47 -2.93 -25.65
N VAL A 1066 20.29 -3.45 -24.42
CA VAL A 1066 19.69 -2.69 -23.32
C VAL A 1066 20.75 -1.83 -22.61
N PRO A 1067 20.39 -0.63 -22.12
CA PRO A 1067 21.32 0.19 -21.36
C PRO A 1067 21.88 -0.55 -20.13
N MET A 1068 23.16 -0.33 -19.83
CA MET A 1068 23.83 -0.95 -18.67
C MET A 1068 23.11 -0.69 -17.35
N GLU A 1069 22.43 0.45 -17.23
CA GLU A 1069 21.62 0.85 -16.08
C GLU A 1069 20.43 -0.09 -15.79
N VAL A 1070 20.11 -1.02 -16.70
CA VAL A 1070 19.11 -2.07 -16.44
C VAL A 1070 19.61 -3.04 -15.36
N TRP A 1071 20.93 -3.27 -15.34
CA TRP A 1071 21.61 -4.25 -14.48
C TRP A 1071 22.25 -3.63 -13.23
N THR A 1072 22.31 -2.29 -13.14
CA THR A 1072 22.78 -1.54 -11.97
C THR A 1072 21.63 -0.91 -11.21
#